data_AF-A0A2A2LAA6-F1
#
_entry.id   AF-A0A2A2LAA6-F1
#
_cell.length_a   1.000
_cell.length_b   1.000
_cell.length_c   1.000
_cell.angle_alpha   90.00
_cell.angle_beta   90.00
_cell.angle_gamma   90.00
#
_symmetry.space_group_name_H-M   'P 1'
#
loop_
_entity.id
_entity.type
_entity.pdbx_description
1 polymer ?
#
loop_
_entity_poly.entity_id
_entity_poly.type
_entity_poly.pdbx_seq_one_letter_code
_entity_poly.pdbx_strand_id
1 'polypeptide(L)'
;MSEALGDAAQIAQIIGEFYSTADEHRRAQLNAYLCQIRNELTKEQMIGLCSGLIDSIYPSSVQYFGAMTLYTTIRNHGEVIVADQQLLESLKCYLIERLSKGAQTLTQSVTNKLSSTLGLLTLYTIPDIWPDAIRDITLIWSSNEELLLRVLAEIAAEFHNVSMPLAQRSALKSELHRISKHHVVKIISVILQDALQPSLRQAAIECVEQWLKVPGVELATWRETLSQALFAIKDDCPALTSMFGILAQHDELLVSKELVLDLCRYINDHVAEKVIYEIECEGADSEEVCLLISSICSFLENVVSILVKENDLLQSICVFLCKLATWPGKYLIDECVSESPITFFYLVREELANKPKLVYPFLQESYSEREFQPYLNEIYGHLCEAAISKLAWPSTSQLNMEQQDTFVQYRKTNHEIALSAHQIVGGCDVLNFLNSALSASTNDANISRCEAVVFLWEGAADYLFEVHYPSICQCLALCRQLSDSLLTSSSLTTDSERCTSSVMNLFIALSHLVQVHDESDRLQSEIIFSVCLNSFNLSPTTALQCLEKYLEDRPDCIKNCADAICESCYAYFANSANSSKQRLVALKCIGNITFLQNVLYRVIAPYVEDLNADSTNEVSASQASMSSDSSSSKTDKKAFQISIFASLFSSLNNKKLDLGNCEPATMIILRHSWSVLRKIIDESAGTGGSKLGDKVCDAINSALCSLPQPLVGSFLPDVCDLLESALFTNPACASNLAKNLILACGGENSATAPALCEPISNWLSTFNNKLEHPAMDEWMGIVYSVFRKEYSWLRKQPSFLHITSNGLQLCVKLLSSSNEPVVVKTAAQTICSIANQSKSNGDEQVKLMLAECGEQVVGTSFTRIQTPLLRTTLETLAELLFFYTITFPAETRAVIKNSYPEATESQMVQAMLKMTDNARNFKQMVIRINQAALKEQKA
;
A
#
# COMPACT_ATOMS: atom_id res chain seq x y z
N MET A 1 1.79 -34.57 43.79
CA MET A 1 0.53 -34.25 43.09
C MET A 1 -0.74 -34.30 43.98
N SER A 2 -0.75 -34.82 45.21
CA SER A 2 -2.00 -34.95 46.00
C SER A 2 -2.39 -33.73 46.86
N GLU A 3 -1.48 -32.79 47.17
CA GLU A 3 -1.81 -31.59 47.96
C GLU A 3 -2.45 -30.45 47.14
N ALA A 4 -2.41 -30.51 45.80
CA ALA A 4 -2.96 -29.49 44.90
C ALA A 4 -4.48 -29.60 44.63
N LEU A 5 -5.13 -30.66 45.11
CA LEU A 5 -6.56 -30.93 44.86
C LEU A 5 -7.52 -30.05 45.67
N GLY A 6 -7.06 -29.47 46.79
CA GLY A 6 -7.87 -28.57 47.62
C GLY A 6 -8.14 -27.20 46.96
N ASP A 7 -7.15 -26.65 46.27
CA ASP A 7 -7.26 -25.34 45.60
C ASP A 7 -8.02 -25.42 44.25
N ALA A 8 -8.01 -26.58 43.60
CA ALA A 8 -8.65 -26.77 42.29
C ALA A 8 -10.18 -26.57 42.33
N ALA A 9 -10.85 -27.00 43.41
CA ALA A 9 -12.30 -26.86 43.53
C ALA A 9 -12.74 -25.40 43.74
N GLN A 10 -11.98 -24.63 44.52
CA GLN A 10 -12.24 -23.22 44.75
C GLN A 10 -11.99 -22.40 43.48
N ILE A 11 -10.90 -22.70 42.76
CA ILE A 11 -10.57 -22.06 41.49
C ILE A 11 -11.60 -22.42 40.41
N ALA A 12 -12.10 -23.66 40.38
CA ALA A 12 -13.17 -24.07 39.47
C ALA A 12 -14.47 -23.28 39.68
N GLN A 13 -14.83 -22.98 40.93
CA GLN A 13 -15.99 -22.12 41.23
C GLN A 13 -15.79 -20.69 40.72
N ILE A 14 -14.60 -20.13 40.91
CA ILE A 14 -14.23 -18.78 40.44
C ILE A 14 -14.30 -18.71 38.91
N ILE A 15 -13.79 -19.72 38.20
CA ILE A 15 -13.86 -19.80 36.74
C ILE A 15 -15.31 -19.95 36.28
N GLY A 16 -16.11 -20.75 36.99
CA GLY A 16 -17.54 -20.88 36.74
C GLY A 16 -18.27 -19.53 36.89
N GLU A 17 -17.96 -18.75 37.93
CA GLU A 17 -18.50 -17.41 38.15
C GLU A 17 -18.06 -16.44 37.04
N PHE A 18 -16.80 -16.51 36.61
CA PHE A 18 -16.26 -15.66 35.55
C PHE A 18 -17.03 -15.80 34.23
N TYR A 19 -17.38 -17.03 33.84
CA TYR A 19 -18.13 -17.29 32.61
C TYR A 19 -19.65 -17.09 32.74
N SER A 20 -20.19 -17.01 33.96
CA SER A 20 -21.63 -16.86 34.20
C SER A 20 -22.06 -15.45 34.61
N THR A 21 -21.15 -14.61 35.10
CA THR A 21 -21.47 -13.25 35.54
C THR A 21 -21.75 -12.31 34.36
N ALA A 22 -22.78 -11.46 34.48
CA ALA A 22 -23.11 -10.40 33.53
C ALA A 22 -22.51 -9.02 33.90
N ASP A 23 -21.91 -8.90 35.09
CA ASP A 23 -21.30 -7.66 35.57
C ASP A 23 -19.84 -7.51 35.08
N GLU A 24 -19.58 -6.48 34.29
CA GLU A 24 -18.25 -6.17 33.74
C GLU A 24 -17.19 -5.88 34.81
N HIS A 25 -17.56 -5.19 35.89
CA HIS A 25 -16.62 -4.84 36.96
C HIS A 25 -16.23 -6.07 37.78
N ARG A 26 -17.21 -6.93 38.10
CA ARG A 26 -16.93 -8.23 38.74
C ARG A 26 -16.08 -9.12 37.84
N ARG A 27 -16.37 -9.18 36.53
CA ARG A 27 -15.57 -9.94 35.57
C ARG A 27 -14.11 -9.44 35.51
N ALA A 28 -13.88 -8.13 35.56
CA ALA A 28 -12.54 -7.56 35.61
C ALA A 28 -11.77 -7.94 36.88
N GLN A 29 -12.44 -7.93 38.05
CA GLN A 29 -11.84 -8.37 39.32
C GLN A 29 -11.46 -9.85 39.30
N LEU A 30 -12.37 -10.71 38.81
CA LEU A 30 -12.12 -12.15 38.68
C LEU A 30 -10.96 -12.42 37.71
N ASN A 31 -10.88 -11.68 36.58
CA ASN A 31 -9.76 -11.79 35.65
C ASN A 31 -8.43 -11.39 36.30
N ALA A 32 -8.40 -10.28 37.05
CA ALA A 32 -7.19 -9.84 37.75
C ALA A 32 -6.71 -10.92 38.75
N TYR A 33 -7.64 -11.57 39.46
CA TYR A 33 -7.33 -12.65 40.38
C TYR A 33 -6.79 -13.91 39.65
N LEU A 34 -7.41 -14.31 38.54
CA LEU A 34 -6.91 -15.43 37.72
C LEU A 34 -5.52 -15.13 37.11
N CYS A 35 -5.26 -13.89 36.70
CA CYS A 35 -3.95 -13.44 36.24
C CYS A 35 -2.91 -13.46 37.37
N GLN A 36 -3.29 -13.07 38.59
CA GLN A 36 -2.41 -13.08 39.75
C GLN A 36 -1.99 -14.52 40.10
N ILE A 37 -2.93 -15.47 40.13
CA ILE A 37 -2.63 -16.89 40.36
C ILE A 37 -1.62 -17.43 39.34
N ARG A 38 -1.74 -17.03 38.06
CA ARG A 38 -0.83 -17.46 36.99
C ARG A 38 0.62 -16.98 37.22
N ASN A 39 0.80 -15.86 37.93
CA ASN A 39 2.12 -15.28 38.19
C ASN A 39 2.72 -15.75 39.53
N GLU A 40 1.88 -16.13 40.50
CA GLU A 40 2.31 -16.51 41.86
C GLU A 40 2.66 -17.99 42.01
N LEU A 41 1.96 -18.89 41.29
CA LEU A 41 2.20 -20.34 41.39
C LEU A 41 3.51 -20.75 40.72
N THR A 42 4.20 -21.74 41.31
CA THR A 42 5.32 -22.37 40.63
C THR A 42 4.83 -23.21 39.45
N LYS A 43 5.70 -23.44 38.46
CA LYS A 43 5.34 -24.12 37.20
C LYS A 43 4.77 -25.52 37.42
N GLU A 44 5.36 -26.28 38.35
CA GLU A 44 4.89 -27.62 38.74
C GLU A 44 3.50 -27.57 39.41
N GLN A 45 3.28 -26.59 40.29
CA GLN A 45 1.98 -26.39 40.94
C GLN A 45 0.91 -25.99 39.93
N MET A 46 1.26 -25.16 38.96
CA MET A 46 0.35 -24.76 37.88
C MET A 46 -0.03 -25.96 36.99
N ILE A 47 0.93 -26.81 36.61
CA ILE A 47 0.63 -28.02 35.83
C ILE A 47 -0.26 -28.98 36.65
N GLY A 48 0.02 -29.15 37.94
CA GLY A 48 -0.80 -29.95 38.85
C GLY A 48 -2.23 -29.43 38.98
N LEU A 49 -2.39 -28.12 39.14
CA LEU A 49 -3.69 -27.44 39.20
C LEU A 49 -4.47 -27.60 37.87
N CYS A 50 -3.84 -27.36 36.72
CA CYS A 50 -4.46 -27.60 35.41
C CYS A 50 -4.93 -29.04 35.27
N SER A 51 -4.10 -30.01 35.68
CA SER A 51 -4.44 -31.43 35.61
C SER A 51 -5.66 -31.78 36.49
N GLY A 52 -5.83 -31.09 37.62
CA GLY A 52 -7.02 -31.20 38.48
C GLY A 52 -8.27 -30.55 37.89
N LEU A 53 -8.12 -29.41 37.18
CA LEU A 53 -9.24 -28.68 36.56
C LEU A 53 -9.80 -29.39 35.31
N ILE A 54 -8.99 -30.20 34.63
CA ILE A 54 -9.36 -30.95 33.41
C ILE A 54 -10.12 -32.26 33.78
N ASP A 55 -10.47 -32.47 35.05
CA ASP A 55 -11.25 -33.64 35.44
C ASP A 55 -12.70 -33.59 34.92
N SER A 56 -13.23 -34.76 34.57
CA SER A 56 -14.62 -35.02 34.18
C SER A 56 -15.66 -34.52 35.18
N ILE A 57 -15.28 -34.31 36.45
CA ILE A 57 -16.16 -33.78 37.50
C ILE A 57 -16.56 -32.32 37.24
N TYR A 58 -15.75 -31.55 36.52
CA TYR A 58 -15.97 -30.13 36.29
C TYR A 58 -16.66 -29.82 34.95
N PRO A 59 -17.35 -28.67 34.81
CA PRO A 59 -17.97 -28.25 33.55
C PRO A 59 -16.94 -28.02 32.44
N SER A 60 -17.37 -28.15 31.18
CA SER A 60 -16.51 -27.99 30.00
C SER A 60 -15.79 -26.63 29.91
N SER A 61 -16.39 -25.55 30.42
CA SER A 61 -15.76 -24.22 30.47
C SER A 61 -14.55 -24.17 31.42
N VAL A 62 -14.63 -24.86 32.55
CA VAL A 62 -13.54 -25.00 33.52
C VAL A 62 -12.44 -25.90 32.96
N GLN A 63 -12.83 -27.03 32.35
CA GLN A 63 -11.89 -27.93 31.68
C GLN A 63 -11.14 -27.23 30.55
N TYR A 64 -11.82 -26.41 29.74
CA TYR A 64 -11.20 -25.63 28.68
C TYR A 64 -10.24 -24.57 29.22
N PHE A 65 -10.60 -23.88 30.31
CA PHE A 65 -9.68 -22.96 30.97
C PHE A 65 -8.42 -23.68 31.47
N GLY A 66 -8.57 -24.87 32.07
CA GLY A 66 -7.45 -25.70 32.50
C GLY A 66 -6.54 -26.11 31.33
N ALA A 67 -7.13 -26.59 30.22
CA ALA A 67 -6.38 -26.97 29.02
C ALA A 67 -5.68 -25.78 28.36
N MET A 68 -6.33 -24.61 28.28
CA MET A 68 -5.74 -23.39 27.75
C MET A 68 -4.59 -22.89 28.62
N THR A 69 -4.78 -22.90 29.95
CA THR A 69 -3.74 -22.45 30.89
C THR A 69 -2.54 -23.38 30.78
N LEU A 70 -2.74 -24.69 30.75
CA LEU A 70 -1.69 -25.69 30.55
C LEU A 70 -0.90 -25.42 29.25
N TYR A 71 -1.60 -25.21 28.14
CA TYR A 71 -0.98 -24.84 26.86
C TYR A 71 -0.12 -23.57 26.98
N THR A 72 -0.64 -22.51 27.60
CA THR A 72 0.10 -21.25 27.75
C THR A 72 1.34 -21.40 28.65
N THR A 73 1.25 -22.21 29.70
CA THR A 73 2.38 -22.50 30.59
C THR A 73 3.49 -23.21 29.81
N ILE A 74 3.15 -24.21 28.98
CA ILE A 74 4.13 -24.93 28.16
C ILE A 74 4.71 -24.03 27.07
N ARG A 75 3.90 -23.20 26.42
CA ARG A 75 4.36 -22.24 25.41
C ARG A 75 5.37 -21.23 25.94
N ASN A 76 5.13 -20.69 27.14
CA ASN A 76 5.98 -19.65 27.72
C ASN A 76 7.20 -20.21 28.45
N HIS A 77 7.13 -21.46 28.94
CA HIS A 77 8.16 -22.06 29.79
C HIS A 77 8.64 -23.43 29.30
N GLY A 78 8.48 -23.74 28.01
CA GLY A 78 8.81 -25.03 27.42
C GLY A 78 10.24 -25.48 27.73
N GLU A 79 11.23 -24.62 27.55
CA GLU A 79 12.65 -24.94 27.82
C GLU A 79 12.91 -25.39 29.27
N VAL A 80 12.19 -24.81 30.24
CA VAL A 80 12.34 -25.15 31.66
C VAL A 80 11.67 -26.47 31.99
N ILE A 81 10.50 -26.73 31.39
CA ILE A 81 9.77 -28.00 31.57
C ILE A 81 10.58 -29.15 30.97
N VAL A 82 11.21 -28.92 29.82
CA VAL A 82 12.04 -29.89 29.13
C VAL A 82 13.31 -30.24 29.91
N ALA A 83 13.85 -29.31 30.70
CA ALA A 83 15.01 -29.54 31.54
C ALA A 83 14.72 -30.48 32.74
N ASP A 84 13.46 -30.58 33.19
CA ASP A 84 13.03 -31.50 34.25
C ASP A 84 12.42 -32.78 33.66
N GLN A 85 13.24 -33.84 33.64
CA GLN A 85 12.85 -35.12 33.05
C GLN A 85 11.69 -35.81 33.78
N GLN A 86 11.55 -35.64 35.10
CA GLN A 86 10.45 -36.27 35.84
C GLN A 86 9.12 -35.57 35.55
N LEU A 87 9.13 -34.24 35.54
CA LEU A 87 7.96 -33.44 35.20
C LEU A 87 7.52 -33.72 33.75
N LEU A 88 8.47 -33.73 32.81
CA LEU A 88 8.22 -34.01 31.39
C LEU A 88 7.55 -35.38 31.18
N GLU A 89 8.09 -36.45 31.76
CA GLU A 89 7.52 -37.79 31.63
C GLU A 89 6.12 -37.89 32.24
N SER A 90 5.91 -37.27 33.40
CA SER A 90 4.59 -37.24 34.06
C SER A 90 3.54 -36.51 33.20
N LEU A 91 3.91 -35.37 32.62
CA LEU A 91 3.05 -34.57 31.75
C LEU A 91 2.75 -35.29 30.44
N LYS A 92 3.76 -35.92 29.83
CA LYS A 92 3.62 -36.73 28.62
C LYS A 92 2.63 -37.88 28.85
N CYS A 93 2.82 -38.66 29.92
CA CYS A 93 1.92 -39.76 30.25
C CYS A 93 0.50 -39.27 30.54
N TYR A 94 0.36 -38.16 31.29
CA TYR A 94 -0.93 -37.55 31.58
C TYR A 94 -1.69 -37.12 30.31
N LEU A 95 -1.03 -36.41 29.39
CA LEU A 95 -1.65 -35.95 28.14
C LEU A 95 -2.08 -37.13 27.26
N ILE A 96 -1.22 -38.14 27.10
CA ILE A 96 -1.54 -39.34 26.31
C ILE A 96 -2.70 -40.11 26.94
N GLU A 97 -2.68 -40.32 28.26
CA GLU A 97 -3.74 -41.04 28.97
C GLU A 97 -5.09 -40.30 28.88
N ARG A 98 -5.09 -38.98 29.11
CA ARG A 98 -6.31 -38.16 29.04
C ARG A 98 -6.88 -38.09 27.63
N LEU A 99 -6.05 -37.94 26.59
CA LEU A 99 -6.53 -37.99 25.21
C LEU A 99 -7.06 -39.38 24.84
N SER A 100 -6.38 -40.46 25.23
CA SER A 100 -6.79 -41.83 24.92
C SER A 100 -8.12 -42.21 25.58
N LYS A 101 -8.28 -41.89 26.87
CA LYS A 101 -9.52 -42.17 27.63
C LYS A 101 -10.63 -41.16 27.33
N GLY A 102 -10.25 -39.93 27.01
CA GLY A 102 -11.14 -38.79 26.84
C GLY A 102 -11.73 -38.63 25.44
N ALA A 103 -11.28 -39.41 24.45
CA ALA A 103 -11.68 -39.28 23.05
C ALA A 103 -13.20 -39.27 22.81
N GLN A 104 -13.99 -39.89 23.69
CA GLN A 104 -15.46 -39.91 23.60
C GLN A 104 -16.17 -39.08 24.69
N THR A 105 -15.46 -38.62 25.73
CA THR A 105 -16.07 -37.97 26.91
C THR A 105 -15.76 -36.47 27.00
N LEU A 106 -14.66 -36.02 26.41
CA LEU A 106 -14.27 -34.61 26.41
C LEU A 106 -14.97 -33.86 25.28
N THR A 107 -15.21 -32.57 25.48
CA THR A 107 -15.71 -31.70 24.41
C THR A 107 -14.61 -31.47 23.37
N GLN A 108 -15.00 -31.29 22.11
CA GLN A 108 -14.07 -31.09 21.01
C GLN A 108 -13.08 -29.94 21.25
N SER A 109 -13.53 -28.85 21.87
CA SER A 109 -12.69 -27.70 22.23
C SER A 109 -11.56 -28.07 23.20
N VAL A 110 -11.83 -28.92 24.19
CA VAL A 110 -10.84 -29.39 25.16
C VAL A 110 -9.89 -30.38 24.50
N THR A 111 -10.43 -31.32 23.71
CA THR A 111 -9.62 -32.28 22.95
C THR A 111 -8.65 -31.57 22.01
N ASN A 112 -9.11 -30.59 21.22
CA ASN A 112 -8.27 -29.77 20.35
C ASN A 112 -7.13 -29.13 21.14
N LYS A 113 -7.46 -28.46 22.25
CA LYS A 113 -6.45 -27.74 23.03
C LYS A 113 -5.44 -28.67 23.69
N LEU A 114 -5.86 -29.85 24.15
CA LEU A 114 -4.96 -30.89 24.66
C LEU A 114 -4.08 -31.49 23.56
N SER A 115 -4.62 -31.71 22.35
CA SER A 115 -3.86 -32.13 21.18
C SER A 115 -2.81 -31.09 20.78
N SER A 116 -3.15 -29.79 20.74
CA SER A 116 -2.17 -28.70 20.54
C SER A 116 -1.13 -28.66 21.65
N THR A 117 -1.52 -28.96 22.90
CA THR A 117 -0.61 -28.98 24.05
C THR A 117 0.41 -30.11 23.93
N LEU A 118 -0.05 -31.31 23.56
CA LEU A 118 0.82 -32.44 23.29
C LEU A 118 1.70 -32.17 22.07
N GLY A 119 1.15 -31.60 21.00
CA GLY A 119 1.91 -31.25 19.80
C GLY A 119 3.04 -30.25 20.10
N LEU A 120 2.74 -29.20 20.87
CA LEU A 120 3.72 -28.23 21.33
C LEU A 120 4.80 -28.86 22.22
N LEU A 121 4.41 -29.75 23.15
CA LEU A 121 5.36 -30.49 23.98
C LEU A 121 6.28 -31.38 23.13
N THR A 122 5.72 -32.08 22.15
CA THR A 122 6.48 -32.91 21.21
C THR A 122 7.52 -32.08 20.45
N LEU A 123 7.16 -30.90 19.95
CA LEU A 123 8.08 -29.99 19.25
C LEU A 123 9.23 -29.51 20.14
N TYR A 124 8.99 -29.30 21.43
CA TYR A 124 10.03 -28.93 22.39
C TYR A 124 11.00 -30.09 22.73
N THR A 125 10.60 -31.33 22.48
CA THR A 125 11.39 -32.54 22.81
C THR A 125 12.15 -33.15 21.62
N ILE A 126 11.72 -32.87 20.39
CA ILE A 126 12.42 -33.28 19.16
C ILE A 126 13.51 -32.23 18.85
N PRO A 127 14.75 -32.61 18.46
CA PRO A 127 15.22 -33.97 18.19
C PRO A 127 15.84 -34.71 19.39
N ASP A 128 16.21 -34.01 20.47
CA ASP A 128 17.21 -34.53 21.40
C ASP A 128 16.66 -35.46 22.50
N ILE A 129 15.43 -35.21 22.98
CA ILE A 129 14.91 -35.85 24.20
C ILE A 129 13.89 -36.94 23.88
N TRP A 130 13.04 -36.70 22.86
CA TRP A 130 12.08 -37.68 22.36
C TRP A 130 12.18 -37.81 20.83
N PRO A 131 13.28 -38.40 20.31
CA PRO A 131 13.55 -38.45 18.87
C PRO A 131 12.50 -39.23 18.07
N ASP A 132 11.94 -40.30 18.65
CA ASP A 132 10.98 -41.20 17.99
C ASP A 132 9.51 -40.89 18.35
N ALA A 133 9.19 -39.66 18.79
CA ALA A 133 7.88 -39.31 19.32
C ALA A 133 6.70 -39.67 18.41
N ILE A 134 6.80 -39.38 17.12
CA ILE A 134 5.73 -39.68 16.15
C ILE A 134 5.52 -41.19 16.00
N ARG A 135 6.60 -41.99 16.03
CA ARG A 135 6.51 -43.45 15.98
C ARG A 135 5.84 -44.01 17.22
N ASP A 136 6.21 -43.52 18.40
CA ASP A 136 5.64 -43.96 19.67
C ASP A 136 4.14 -43.63 19.74
N ILE A 137 3.77 -42.39 19.38
CA ILE A 137 2.37 -41.94 19.32
C ILE A 137 1.56 -42.81 18.32
N THR A 138 2.14 -43.12 17.16
CA THR A 138 1.51 -43.99 16.15
C THR A 138 1.25 -45.40 16.68
N LEU A 139 2.18 -45.98 17.44
CA LEU A 139 2.00 -47.31 18.03
C LEU A 139 0.90 -47.31 19.10
N ILE A 140 0.85 -46.27 19.94
CA ILE A 140 -0.13 -46.12 21.01
C ILE A 140 -1.55 -45.98 20.44
N TRP A 141 -1.73 -45.19 19.38
CA TRP A 141 -3.04 -44.91 18.78
C TRP A 141 -3.31 -45.64 17.47
N SER A 142 -2.63 -46.77 17.23
CA SER A 142 -2.88 -47.65 16.08
C SER A 142 -4.33 -48.15 15.98
N SER A 143 -5.08 -48.14 17.08
CA SER A 143 -6.51 -48.50 17.15
C SER A 143 -7.47 -47.30 17.17
N ASN A 144 -6.94 -46.07 17.18
CA ASN A 144 -7.71 -44.82 17.18
C ASN A 144 -7.09 -43.82 16.20
N GLU A 145 -7.29 -44.11 14.92
CA GLU A 145 -6.66 -43.42 13.79
C GLU A 145 -7.06 -41.93 13.70
N GLU A 146 -8.29 -41.58 14.06
CA GLU A 146 -8.77 -40.19 14.05
C GLU A 146 -8.03 -39.31 15.07
N LEU A 147 -7.85 -39.82 16.30
CA LEU A 147 -7.09 -39.13 17.34
C LEU A 147 -5.61 -38.98 16.96
N LEU A 148 -5.04 -40.02 16.34
CA LEU A 148 -3.67 -40.00 15.82
C LEU A 148 -3.49 -38.87 14.80
N LEU A 149 -4.34 -38.82 13.76
CA LEU A 149 -4.27 -37.80 12.72
C LEU A 149 -4.46 -36.39 13.28
N ARG A 150 -5.36 -36.21 14.24
CA ARG A 150 -5.57 -34.93 14.92
C ARG A 150 -4.30 -34.43 15.60
N VAL A 151 -3.63 -35.28 16.38
CA VAL A 151 -2.38 -34.88 17.07
C VAL A 151 -1.25 -34.63 16.08
N LEU A 152 -1.16 -35.42 15.00
CA LEU A 152 -0.18 -35.19 13.94
C LEU A 152 -0.41 -33.84 13.23
N ALA A 153 -1.66 -33.45 12.98
CA ALA A 153 -2.01 -32.14 12.41
C ALA A 153 -1.60 -30.99 13.33
N GLU A 154 -1.87 -31.13 14.64
CA GLU A 154 -1.52 -30.13 15.66
C GLU A 154 0.00 -29.97 15.85
N ILE A 155 0.79 -31.05 15.72
CA ILE A 155 2.26 -30.96 15.71
C ILE A 155 2.75 -30.03 14.59
N ALA A 156 2.16 -30.15 13.39
CA ALA A 156 2.52 -29.29 12.27
C ALA A 156 2.06 -27.83 12.48
N ALA A 157 0.80 -27.64 12.91
CA ALA A 157 0.22 -26.33 13.14
C ALA A 157 0.99 -25.51 14.20
N GLU A 158 1.42 -26.14 15.28
CA GLU A 158 2.09 -25.48 16.40
C GLU A 158 3.55 -25.08 16.11
N PHE A 159 4.16 -25.50 14.99
CA PHE A 159 5.52 -25.10 14.60
C PHE A 159 5.71 -23.57 14.56
N HIS A 160 4.67 -22.83 14.20
CA HIS A 160 4.71 -21.37 14.16
C HIS A 160 4.70 -20.73 15.56
N ASN A 161 4.15 -21.42 16.56
CA ASN A 161 3.93 -20.93 17.92
C ASN A 161 5.08 -21.25 18.88
N VAL A 162 5.99 -22.15 18.48
CA VAL A 162 7.18 -22.53 19.28
C VAL A 162 8.13 -21.34 19.44
N SER A 163 8.48 -21.04 20.69
CA SER A 163 9.51 -20.06 21.04
C SER A 163 10.81 -20.78 21.37
N MET A 164 11.80 -20.69 20.46
CA MET A 164 13.15 -21.22 20.64
C MET A 164 14.18 -20.44 19.79
N PRO A 165 15.49 -20.49 20.13
CA PRO A 165 16.56 -19.92 19.31
C PRO A 165 16.56 -20.42 17.86
N LEU A 166 17.01 -19.58 16.92
CA LEU A 166 16.97 -19.88 15.47
C LEU A 166 17.71 -21.17 15.10
N ALA A 167 18.85 -21.45 15.74
CA ALA A 167 19.63 -22.66 15.48
C ALA A 167 18.85 -23.93 15.85
N GLN A 168 18.21 -23.95 17.02
CA GLN A 168 17.36 -25.06 17.47
C GLN A 168 16.11 -25.19 16.60
N ARG A 169 15.47 -24.06 16.23
CA ARG A 169 14.32 -24.06 15.32
C ARG A 169 14.66 -24.62 13.95
N SER A 170 15.86 -24.34 13.45
CA SER A 170 16.34 -24.90 12.18
C SER A 170 16.58 -26.41 12.28
N ALA A 171 17.16 -26.88 13.40
CA ALA A 171 17.37 -28.31 13.63
C ALA A 171 16.04 -29.07 13.74
N LEU A 172 15.09 -28.53 14.53
CA LEU A 172 13.73 -29.04 14.64
C LEU A 172 13.04 -29.09 13.27
N LYS A 173 13.13 -28.02 12.47
CA LYS A 173 12.58 -27.98 11.12
C LYS A 173 13.14 -29.10 10.23
N SER A 174 14.47 -29.27 10.21
CA SER A 174 15.12 -30.35 9.44
C SER A 174 14.67 -31.73 9.89
N GLU A 175 14.48 -31.92 11.20
CA GLU A 175 14.01 -33.19 11.73
C GLU A 175 12.53 -33.44 11.40
N LEU A 176 11.67 -32.43 11.50
CA LEU A 176 10.27 -32.52 11.07
C LEU A 176 10.13 -32.89 9.59
N HIS A 177 11.01 -32.38 8.73
CA HIS A 177 11.06 -32.77 7.32
C HIS A 177 11.44 -34.24 7.14
N ARG A 178 12.43 -34.73 7.90
CA ARG A 178 12.80 -36.14 7.92
C ARG A 178 11.62 -37.02 8.37
N ILE A 179 10.95 -36.64 9.46
CA ILE A 179 9.83 -37.40 10.01
C ILE A 179 8.62 -37.37 9.06
N SER A 180 8.31 -36.22 8.48
CA SER A 180 7.27 -36.05 7.47
C SER A 180 7.44 -37.07 6.33
N LYS A 181 8.63 -37.09 5.72
CA LYS A 181 8.97 -37.97 4.59
C LYS A 181 8.90 -39.46 4.92
N HIS A 182 9.34 -39.87 6.11
CA HIS A 182 9.48 -41.29 6.45
C HIS A 182 8.28 -41.90 7.16
N HIS A 183 7.50 -41.10 7.89
CA HIS A 183 6.42 -41.57 8.76
C HIS A 183 5.07 -40.97 8.39
N VAL A 184 4.93 -39.65 8.45
CA VAL A 184 3.62 -38.98 8.33
C VAL A 184 2.97 -39.23 6.97
N VAL A 185 3.71 -39.02 5.89
CA VAL A 185 3.24 -39.27 4.50
C VAL A 185 2.75 -40.70 4.35
N LYS A 186 3.48 -41.69 4.90
CA LYS A 186 3.09 -43.10 4.81
C LYS A 186 1.84 -43.42 5.61
N ILE A 187 1.73 -42.88 6.82
CA ILE A 187 0.55 -43.08 7.68
C ILE A 187 -0.69 -42.54 6.97
N ILE A 188 -0.63 -41.30 6.47
CA ILE A 188 -1.75 -40.66 5.78
C ILE A 188 -2.12 -41.44 4.50
N SER A 189 -1.14 -41.84 3.68
CA SER A 189 -1.42 -42.59 2.45
C SER A 189 -2.10 -43.93 2.72
N VAL A 190 -1.71 -44.66 3.77
CA VAL A 190 -2.37 -45.93 4.13
C VAL A 190 -3.81 -45.69 4.58
N ILE A 191 -4.04 -44.68 5.43
CA ILE A 191 -5.37 -44.34 5.90
C ILE A 191 -6.26 -43.89 4.73
N LEU A 192 -5.77 -43.01 3.84
CA LEU A 192 -6.55 -42.54 2.69
C LEU A 192 -6.90 -43.65 1.69
N GLN A 193 -6.09 -44.71 1.59
CA GLN A 193 -6.40 -45.88 0.77
C GLN A 193 -7.54 -46.74 1.34
N ASP A 194 -7.58 -46.90 2.67
CA ASP A 194 -8.55 -47.79 3.35
C ASP A 194 -9.76 -47.04 3.98
N ALA A 195 -9.75 -45.70 4.03
CA ALA A 195 -10.76 -44.90 4.74
C ALA A 195 -12.14 -44.87 4.07
N LEU A 196 -13.02 -45.75 4.56
CA LEU A 196 -14.45 -45.75 4.25
C LEU A 196 -15.25 -44.69 5.03
N GLN A 197 -14.77 -44.25 6.21
CA GLN A 197 -15.50 -43.32 7.08
C GLN A 197 -15.23 -41.84 6.72
N PRO A 198 -16.27 -40.99 6.57
CA PRO A 198 -16.10 -39.57 6.25
C PRO A 198 -15.30 -38.76 7.27
N SER A 199 -15.50 -39.00 8.59
CA SER A 199 -14.79 -38.27 9.65
C SER A 199 -13.28 -38.55 9.63
N LEU A 200 -12.91 -39.82 9.45
CA LEU A 200 -11.51 -40.24 9.35
C LEU A 200 -10.83 -39.64 8.10
N ARG A 201 -11.54 -39.64 6.97
CA ARG A 201 -11.07 -38.99 5.73
C ARG A 201 -10.83 -37.50 5.95
N GLN A 202 -11.77 -36.80 6.57
CA GLN A 202 -11.65 -35.37 6.88
C GLN A 202 -10.43 -35.08 7.79
N ALA A 203 -10.25 -35.87 8.85
CA ALA A 203 -9.08 -35.75 9.72
C ALA A 203 -7.75 -35.98 8.97
N ALA A 204 -7.73 -36.88 7.98
CA ALA A 204 -6.56 -37.10 7.15
C ALA A 204 -6.26 -35.90 6.23
N ILE A 205 -7.30 -35.30 5.64
CA ILE A 205 -7.18 -34.10 4.79
C ILE A 205 -6.68 -32.91 5.61
N GLU A 206 -7.29 -32.63 6.78
CA GLU A 206 -6.83 -31.58 7.69
C GLU A 206 -5.37 -31.79 8.10
N CYS A 207 -4.96 -33.04 8.33
CA CYS A 207 -3.57 -33.36 8.60
C CYS A 207 -2.67 -33.01 7.41
N VAL A 208 -3.04 -33.36 6.16
CA VAL A 208 -2.29 -32.95 4.96
C VAL A 208 -2.17 -31.42 4.90
N GLU A 209 -3.27 -30.69 5.08
CA GLU A 209 -3.28 -29.22 5.04
C GLU A 209 -2.30 -28.59 6.03
N GLN A 210 -2.27 -29.05 7.29
CA GLN A 210 -1.38 -28.49 8.30
C GLN A 210 0.08 -28.81 8.02
N TRP A 211 0.38 -30.01 7.52
CA TRP A 211 1.76 -30.38 7.19
C TRP A 211 2.29 -29.62 5.98
N LEU A 212 1.46 -29.30 4.98
CA LEU A 212 1.86 -28.46 3.86
C LEU A 212 2.11 -27.00 4.25
N LYS A 213 1.52 -26.51 5.35
CA LYS A 213 1.80 -25.18 5.90
C LYS A 213 3.15 -25.09 6.61
N VAL A 214 3.84 -26.21 6.87
CA VAL A 214 5.17 -26.19 7.51
C VAL A 214 6.19 -25.63 6.52
N PRO A 215 6.99 -24.60 6.89
CA PRO A 215 7.88 -23.95 5.94
C PRO A 215 8.92 -24.89 5.34
N GLY A 216 9.10 -24.85 4.01
CA GLY A 216 10.14 -25.58 3.27
C GLY A 216 9.91 -27.08 3.17
N VAL A 217 8.66 -27.55 3.20
CA VAL A 217 8.32 -28.95 2.95
C VAL A 217 8.55 -29.29 1.47
N GLU A 218 9.21 -30.44 1.23
CA GLU A 218 9.50 -30.93 -0.11
C GLU A 218 8.23 -31.45 -0.81
N LEU A 219 7.56 -30.63 -1.63
CA LEU A 219 6.28 -31.01 -2.27
C LEU A 219 6.38 -32.27 -3.12
N ALA A 220 7.55 -32.56 -3.70
CA ALA A 220 7.77 -33.77 -4.48
C ALA A 220 7.52 -35.06 -3.66
N THR A 221 7.79 -35.04 -2.35
CA THR A 221 7.55 -36.19 -1.47
C THR A 221 6.07 -36.41 -1.16
N TRP A 222 5.25 -35.37 -1.32
CA TRP A 222 3.82 -35.39 -1.04
C TRP A 222 2.96 -35.69 -2.27
N ARG A 223 3.55 -35.81 -3.48
CA ARG A 223 2.83 -35.97 -4.76
C ARG A 223 1.75 -37.05 -4.74
N GLU A 224 2.08 -38.26 -4.29
CA GLU A 224 1.12 -39.38 -4.25
C GLU A 224 -0.01 -39.15 -3.24
N THR A 225 0.34 -38.70 -2.03
CA THR A 225 -0.63 -38.40 -0.95
C THR A 225 -1.54 -37.24 -1.33
N LEU A 226 -1.01 -36.20 -1.98
CA LEU A 226 -1.78 -35.07 -2.51
C LEU A 226 -2.79 -35.53 -3.56
N SER A 227 -2.38 -36.40 -4.49
CA SER A 227 -3.30 -36.97 -5.47
C SER A 227 -4.44 -37.74 -4.80
N GLN A 228 -4.13 -38.60 -3.83
CA GLN A 228 -5.15 -39.33 -3.06
C GLN A 228 -6.08 -38.40 -2.29
N ALA A 229 -5.53 -37.38 -1.62
CA ALA A 229 -6.30 -36.41 -0.85
C ALA A 229 -7.25 -35.60 -1.76
N LEU A 230 -6.76 -35.11 -2.90
CA LEU A 230 -7.57 -34.37 -3.88
C LEU A 230 -8.72 -35.23 -4.41
N PHE A 231 -8.45 -36.47 -4.83
CA PHE A 231 -9.51 -37.38 -5.26
C PHE A 231 -10.53 -37.69 -4.16
N ALA A 232 -10.10 -37.73 -2.89
CA ALA A 232 -10.97 -37.98 -1.75
C ALA A 232 -11.92 -36.81 -1.45
N ILE A 233 -11.53 -35.57 -1.82
CA ILE A 233 -12.31 -34.33 -1.64
C ILE A 233 -12.90 -33.78 -2.94
N LYS A 234 -12.87 -34.54 -4.04
CA LYS A 234 -13.33 -34.04 -5.35
C LYS A 234 -14.75 -33.45 -5.29
N ASP A 235 -15.60 -33.96 -4.41
CA ASP A 235 -17.00 -33.54 -4.27
C ASP A 235 -17.20 -32.46 -3.17
N ASP A 236 -16.16 -32.09 -2.41
CA ASP A 236 -16.22 -31.10 -1.31
C ASP A 236 -15.56 -29.76 -1.70
N CYS A 237 -16.37 -28.73 -1.96
CA CYS A 237 -15.90 -27.41 -2.41
C CYS A 237 -15.10 -26.64 -1.35
N PRO A 238 -15.54 -26.57 -0.09
CA PRO A 238 -14.73 -25.98 0.99
C PRO A 238 -13.35 -26.62 1.14
N ALA A 239 -13.25 -27.96 1.10
CA ALA A 239 -11.97 -28.66 1.22
C ALA A 239 -11.05 -28.39 0.00
N LEU A 240 -11.60 -28.39 -1.21
CA LEU A 240 -10.83 -28.04 -2.42
C LEU A 240 -10.33 -26.59 -2.37
N THR A 241 -11.16 -25.66 -1.91
CA THR A 241 -10.81 -24.24 -1.71
C THR A 241 -9.60 -24.11 -0.79
N SER A 242 -9.65 -24.76 0.37
CA SER A 242 -8.56 -24.76 1.35
C SER A 242 -7.27 -25.34 0.76
N MET A 243 -7.35 -26.50 0.10
CA MET A 243 -6.19 -27.17 -0.48
C MET A 243 -5.51 -26.34 -1.58
N PHE A 244 -6.27 -25.80 -2.54
CA PHE A 244 -5.71 -24.93 -3.58
C PHE A 244 -5.16 -23.62 -3.01
N GLY A 245 -5.82 -23.04 -2.00
CA GLY A 245 -5.32 -21.86 -1.30
C GLY A 245 -3.96 -22.10 -0.61
N ILE A 246 -3.77 -23.26 0.03
CA ILE A 246 -2.50 -23.65 0.64
C ILE A 246 -1.42 -23.86 -0.42
N LEU A 247 -1.75 -24.57 -1.51
CA LEU A 247 -0.81 -24.85 -2.59
C LEU A 247 -0.36 -23.56 -3.30
N ALA A 248 -1.28 -22.62 -3.54
CA ALA A 248 -0.98 -21.33 -4.15
C ALA A 248 0.05 -20.52 -3.35
N GLN A 249 0.07 -20.65 -2.02
CA GLN A 249 0.99 -19.94 -1.13
C GLN A 249 2.31 -20.70 -0.87
N HIS A 250 2.49 -21.89 -1.45
CA HIS A 250 3.61 -22.76 -1.12
C HIS A 250 4.90 -22.42 -1.89
N ASP A 251 5.98 -22.11 -1.17
CA ASP A 251 7.27 -21.66 -1.73
C ASP A 251 7.85 -22.61 -2.79
N GLU A 252 7.69 -23.92 -2.62
CA GLU A 252 8.26 -24.93 -3.54
C GLU A 252 7.38 -25.28 -4.75
N LEU A 253 6.20 -24.65 -4.91
CA LEU A 253 5.26 -25.01 -5.97
C LEU A 253 5.92 -25.00 -7.36
N LEU A 254 6.70 -23.95 -7.64
CA LEU A 254 7.36 -23.74 -8.93
C LEU A 254 8.61 -24.61 -9.15
N VAL A 255 9.08 -25.31 -8.11
CA VAL A 255 10.27 -26.19 -8.19
C VAL A 255 9.91 -27.50 -8.91
N SER A 256 8.72 -28.04 -8.67
CA SER A 256 8.26 -29.31 -9.24
C SER A 256 7.29 -29.11 -10.39
N LYS A 257 7.82 -29.00 -11.62
CA LYS A 257 7.01 -28.81 -12.84
C LYS A 257 5.99 -29.94 -13.05
N GLU A 258 6.38 -31.20 -12.83
CA GLU A 258 5.49 -32.34 -13.04
C GLU A 258 4.27 -32.30 -12.12
N LEU A 259 4.47 -31.95 -10.84
CA LEU A 259 3.38 -31.82 -9.87
C LEU A 259 2.40 -30.71 -10.29
N VAL A 260 2.92 -29.56 -10.72
CA VAL A 260 2.10 -28.46 -11.23
C VAL A 260 1.25 -28.91 -12.42
N LEU A 261 1.83 -29.63 -13.38
CA LEU A 261 1.09 -30.13 -14.53
C LEU A 261 0.05 -31.17 -14.14
N ASP A 262 0.32 -32.06 -13.19
CA ASP A 262 -0.66 -33.02 -12.68
C ASP A 262 -1.83 -32.32 -11.97
N LEU A 263 -1.55 -31.28 -11.18
CA LEU A 263 -2.59 -30.48 -10.51
C LEU A 263 -3.44 -29.71 -11.53
N CYS A 264 -2.83 -29.12 -12.55
CA CYS A 264 -3.54 -28.45 -13.63
C CYS A 264 -4.42 -29.42 -14.43
N ARG A 265 -3.95 -30.66 -14.70
CA ARG A 265 -4.78 -31.71 -15.30
C ARG A 265 -5.93 -32.12 -14.39
N TYR A 266 -5.68 -32.27 -13.08
CA TYR A 266 -6.74 -32.56 -12.11
C TYR A 266 -7.84 -31.48 -12.11
N ILE A 267 -7.45 -30.20 -12.14
CA ILE A 267 -8.40 -29.08 -12.25
C ILE A 267 -9.22 -29.23 -13.53
N ASN A 268 -8.55 -29.45 -14.67
CA ASN A 268 -9.20 -29.55 -15.97
C ASN A 268 -10.16 -30.74 -16.07
N ASP A 269 -9.75 -31.92 -15.60
CA ASP A 269 -10.44 -33.18 -15.84
C ASP A 269 -11.53 -33.48 -14.80
N HIS A 270 -11.46 -32.88 -13.61
CA HIS A 270 -12.38 -33.18 -12.50
C HIS A 270 -13.06 -31.95 -11.91
N VAL A 271 -12.34 -30.85 -11.71
CA VAL A 271 -12.87 -29.68 -11.01
C VAL A 271 -13.64 -28.75 -11.94
N ALA A 272 -13.19 -28.60 -13.20
CA ALA A 272 -13.80 -27.69 -14.16
C ALA A 272 -15.27 -28.03 -14.47
N GLU A 273 -15.57 -29.29 -14.78
CA GLU A 273 -16.95 -29.73 -15.04
C GLU A 273 -17.83 -29.62 -13.78
N LYS A 274 -17.27 -29.94 -12.62
CA LYS A 274 -17.96 -29.81 -11.33
C LYS A 274 -18.35 -28.37 -11.05
N VAL A 275 -17.40 -27.43 -11.16
CA VAL A 275 -17.66 -26.00 -10.93
C VAL A 275 -18.77 -25.51 -11.85
N ILE A 276 -18.74 -25.87 -13.14
CA ILE A 276 -19.81 -25.48 -14.08
C ILE A 276 -21.16 -26.07 -13.64
N TYR A 277 -21.20 -27.36 -13.28
CA TYR A 277 -22.42 -28.02 -12.83
C TYR A 277 -23.00 -27.38 -11.54
N GLU A 278 -22.16 -27.01 -10.58
CA GLU A 278 -22.59 -26.37 -9.34
C GLU A 278 -23.10 -24.95 -9.57
N ILE A 279 -22.46 -24.17 -10.44
CA ILE A 279 -22.97 -22.85 -10.85
C ILE A 279 -24.37 -22.98 -11.46
N GLU A 280 -24.59 -24.00 -12.31
CA GLU A 280 -25.90 -24.25 -12.94
C GLU A 280 -26.97 -24.71 -11.93
N CYS A 281 -26.58 -25.41 -10.85
CA CYS A 281 -27.50 -25.97 -9.87
C CYS A 281 -27.80 -25.01 -8.70
N GLU A 282 -26.78 -24.41 -8.11
CA GLU A 282 -26.87 -23.59 -6.89
C GLU A 282 -27.01 -22.09 -7.18
N GLY A 283 -26.55 -21.65 -8.36
CA GLY A 283 -26.52 -20.24 -8.75
C GLY A 283 -25.09 -19.70 -8.83
N ALA A 284 -24.89 -18.73 -9.73
CA ALA A 284 -23.60 -18.07 -9.97
C ALA A 284 -23.24 -17.02 -8.90
N ASP A 285 -24.01 -16.95 -7.82
CA ASP A 285 -23.82 -16.13 -6.63
C ASP A 285 -23.51 -16.97 -5.37
N SER A 286 -23.42 -18.31 -5.49
CA SER A 286 -23.05 -19.21 -4.38
C SER A 286 -21.65 -18.87 -3.84
N GLU A 287 -21.57 -18.55 -2.54
CA GLU A 287 -20.33 -18.15 -1.86
C GLU A 287 -19.27 -19.26 -1.92
N GLU A 288 -19.67 -20.51 -1.67
CA GLU A 288 -18.76 -21.66 -1.66
C GLU A 288 -18.12 -21.89 -3.04
N VAL A 289 -18.91 -21.77 -4.11
CA VAL A 289 -18.45 -21.93 -5.49
C VAL A 289 -17.55 -20.76 -5.90
N CYS A 290 -17.91 -19.52 -5.54
CA CYS A 290 -17.11 -18.34 -5.83
C CYS A 290 -15.74 -18.38 -5.11
N LEU A 291 -15.70 -18.88 -3.87
CA LEU A 291 -14.46 -19.11 -3.12
C LEU A 291 -13.58 -20.16 -3.80
N LEU A 292 -14.18 -21.29 -4.23
CA LEU A 292 -13.45 -22.33 -4.95
C LEU A 292 -12.84 -21.79 -6.26
N ILE A 293 -13.62 -21.07 -7.07
CA ILE A 293 -13.14 -20.44 -8.31
C ILE A 293 -11.97 -19.49 -8.01
N SER A 294 -12.09 -18.67 -6.97
CA SER A 294 -11.06 -17.72 -6.58
C SER A 294 -9.77 -18.41 -6.14
N SER A 295 -9.85 -19.51 -5.39
CA SER A 295 -8.69 -20.33 -5.02
C SER A 295 -8.04 -21.03 -6.21
N ILE A 296 -8.84 -21.52 -7.17
CA ILE A 296 -8.33 -22.10 -8.42
C ILE A 296 -7.61 -21.03 -9.24
N CYS A 297 -8.20 -19.85 -9.42
CA CYS A 297 -7.57 -18.75 -10.15
C CYS A 297 -6.26 -18.33 -9.48
N SER A 298 -6.23 -18.14 -8.15
CA SER A 298 -5.00 -17.81 -7.42
C SER A 298 -3.91 -18.87 -7.57
N PHE A 299 -4.28 -20.16 -7.57
CA PHE A 299 -3.33 -21.24 -7.86
C PHE A 299 -2.80 -21.12 -9.30
N LEU A 300 -3.69 -20.97 -10.29
CA LEU A 300 -3.34 -20.90 -11.72
C LEU A 300 -2.48 -19.68 -12.04
N GLU A 301 -2.75 -18.53 -11.44
CA GLU A 301 -1.97 -17.28 -11.54
C GLU A 301 -0.50 -17.51 -11.16
N ASN A 302 -0.24 -18.26 -10.09
CA ASN A 302 1.13 -18.55 -9.66
C ASN A 302 1.88 -19.46 -10.64
N VAL A 303 1.18 -20.33 -11.38
CA VAL A 303 1.80 -21.36 -12.24
C VAL A 303 1.79 -21.04 -13.74
N VAL A 304 1.33 -19.84 -14.15
CA VAL A 304 1.23 -19.43 -15.56
C VAL A 304 2.53 -19.64 -16.34
N SER A 305 3.69 -19.30 -15.76
CA SER A 305 5.00 -19.44 -16.41
C SER A 305 5.42 -20.88 -16.74
N ILE A 306 4.79 -21.87 -16.08
CA ILE A 306 4.94 -23.30 -16.38
C ILE A 306 3.88 -23.71 -17.40
N LEU A 307 2.63 -23.28 -17.21
CA LEU A 307 1.50 -23.63 -18.06
C LEU A 307 1.66 -23.14 -19.51
N VAL A 308 2.24 -21.96 -19.72
CA VAL A 308 2.53 -21.36 -21.05
C VAL A 308 3.55 -22.17 -21.90
N LYS A 309 4.13 -23.23 -21.33
CA LYS A 309 4.99 -24.18 -22.05
C LYS A 309 4.26 -25.44 -22.53
N GLU A 310 3.05 -25.69 -22.02
CA GLU A 310 2.22 -26.85 -22.34
C GLU A 310 0.92 -26.39 -23.04
N ASN A 311 0.96 -26.31 -24.37
CA ASN A 311 -0.09 -25.67 -25.17
C ASN A 311 -1.48 -26.31 -24.97
N ASP A 312 -1.60 -27.64 -24.98
CA ASP A 312 -2.90 -28.34 -24.90
C ASP A 312 -3.60 -28.14 -23.55
N LEU A 313 -2.82 -28.14 -22.46
CA LEU A 313 -3.35 -27.93 -21.12
C LEU A 313 -3.70 -26.46 -20.89
N LEU A 314 -2.85 -25.54 -21.36
CA LEU A 314 -3.16 -24.11 -21.37
C LEU A 314 -4.46 -23.85 -22.14
N GLN A 315 -4.61 -24.49 -23.32
CA GLN A 315 -5.81 -24.37 -24.14
C GLN A 315 -7.05 -24.73 -23.32
N SER A 316 -7.07 -25.92 -22.72
CA SER A 316 -8.23 -26.44 -21.99
C SER A 316 -8.59 -25.58 -20.77
N ILE A 317 -7.58 -25.13 -20.02
CA ILE A 317 -7.77 -24.22 -18.88
C ILE A 317 -8.29 -22.85 -19.34
N CYS A 318 -7.77 -22.30 -20.44
CA CYS A 318 -8.29 -21.06 -20.99
C CYS A 318 -9.75 -21.18 -21.45
N VAL A 319 -10.20 -22.33 -22.01
CA VAL A 319 -11.62 -22.55 -22.32
C VAL A 319 -12.44 -22.46 -21.04
N PHE A 320 -12.04 -23.19 -20.00
CA PHE A 320 -12.74 -23.23 -18.74
C PHE A 320 -12.86 -21.83 -18.11
N LEU A 321 -11.73 -21.12 -17.99
CA LEU A 321 -11.71 -19.78 -17.41
C LEU A 321 -12.42 -18.74 -18.27
N CYS A 322 -12.40 -18.87 -19.60
CA CYS A 322 -13.16 -18.00 -20.50
C CYS A 322 -14.66 -18.19 -20.31
N LYS A 323 -15.15 -19.43 -20.13
CA LYS A 323 -16.56 -19.68 -19.80
C LYS A 323 -17.00 -18.99 -18.50
N LEU A 324 -16.14 -19.00 -17.47
CA LEU A 324 -16.42 -18.29 -16.21
C LEU A 324 -16.41 -16.77 -16.39
N ALA A 325 -15.40 -16.22 -17.08
CA ALA A 325 -15.30 -14.78 -17.35
C ALA A 325 -16.47 -14.24 -18.20
N THR A 326 -16.98 -15.08 -19.10
CA THR A 326 -18.08 -14.74 -20.04
C THR A 326 -19.45 -15.25 -19.58
N TRP A 327 -19.58 -15.65 -18.30
CA TRP A 327 -20.82 -16.21 -17.77
C TRP A 327 -22.01 -15.28 -18.04
N PRO A 328 -23.19 -15.78 -18.46
CA PRO A 328 -24.32 -14.91 -18.78
C PRO A 328 -24.82 -14.13 -17.55
N GLY A 329 -25.27 -12.89 -17.78
CA GLY A 329 -25.82 -12.01 -16.74
C GLY A 329 -24.92 -10.82 -16.40
N LYS A 330 -25.41 -9.91 -15.55
CA LYS A 330 -24.67 -8.74 -15.06
C LYS A 330 -23.95 -9.07 -13.75
N TYR A 331 -22.68 -8.68 -13.67
CA TYR A 331 -21.87 -8.84 -12.46
C TYR A 331 -22.50 -8.14 -11.24
N LEU A 332 -22.49 -8.81 -10.08
CA LEU A 332 -23.11 -8.43 -8.79
C LEU A 332 -24.64 -8.41 -8.74
N ILE A 333 -25.32 -8.67 -9.86
CA ILE A 333 -26.78 -8.76 -9.92
C ILE A 333 -27.21 -10.20 -10.20
N ASP A 334 -26.67 -10.77 -11.28
CA ASP A 334 -27.01 -12.11 -11.75
C ASP A 334 -25.91 -13.13 -11.41
N GLU A 335 -24.66 -12.68 -11.23
CA GLU A 335 -23.50 -13.55 -11.00
C GLU A 335 -22.32 -12.83 -10.34
N CYS A 336 -21.44 -13.58 -9.67
CA CYS A 336 -20.19 -13.11 -9.05
C CYS A 336 -18.94 -13.89 -9.54
N VAL A 337 -19.06 -14.72 -10.57
CA VAL A 337 -17.99 -15.63 -11.04
C VAL A 337 -17.04 -14.99 -12.05
N SER A 338 -17.48 -13.94 -12.75
CA SER A 338 -16.73 -13.33 -13.85
C SER A 338 -15.51 -12.51 -13.40
N GLU A 339 -15.38 -12.21 -12.10
CA GLU A 339 -14.27 -11.42 -11.55
C GLU A 339 -12.95 -12.21 -11.51
N SER A 340 -12.97 -13.40 -10.93
CA SER A 340 -11.75 -14.14 -10.59
C SER A 340 -10.86 -14.51 -11.79
N PRO A 341 -11.37 -14.87 -12.99
CA PRO A 341 -10.51 -15.35 -14.08
C PRO A 341 -9.66 -14.28 -14.79
N ILE A 342 -9.96 -12.98 -14.65
CA ILE A 342 -9.35 -11.95 -15.52
C ILE A 342 -7.85 -11.76 -15.25
N THR A 343 -7.43 -11.79 -13.99
CA THR A 343 -6.01 -11.69 -13.60
C THR A 343 -5.15 -12.78 -14.25
N PHE A 344 -5.67 -13.99 -14.35
CA PHE A 344 -4.99 -15.09 -15.05
C PHE A 344 -4.73 -14.73 -16.53
N PHE A 345 -5.71 -14.17 -17.25
CA PHE A 345 -5.53 -13.78 -18.65
C PHE A 345 -4.56 -12.61 -18.82
N TYR A 346 -4.48 -11.69 -17.85
CA TYR A 346 -3.44 -10.66 -17.82
C TYR A 346 -2.04 -11.29 -17.71
N LEU A 347 -1.85 -12.25 -16.80
CA LEU A 347 -0.56 -12.92 -16.60
C LEU A 347 -0.15 -13.77 -17.80
N VAL A 348 -1.11 -14.47 -18.44
CA VAL A 348 -0.85 -15.21 -19.69
C VAL A 348 -0.32 -14.26 -20.76
N ARG A 349 -0.94 -13.09 -20.93
CA ARG A 349 -0.47 -12.05 -21.87
C ARG A 349 0.95 -11.61 -21.52
N GLU A 350 1.24 -11.31 -20.26
CA GLU A 350 2.58 -10.87 -19.84
C GLU A 350 3.65 -11.93 -20.12
N GLU A 351 3.40 -13.19 -19.76
CA GLU A 351 4.33 -14.30 -20.00
C GLU A 351 4.55 -14.54 -21.50
N LEU A 352 3.51 -14.42 -22.32
CA LEU A 352 3.63 -14.47 -23.78
C LEU A 352 4.40 -13.27 -24.34
N ALA A 353 4.21 -12.07 -23.78
CA ALA A 353 4.90 -10.85 -24.21
C ALA A 353 6.38 -10.80 -23.79
N ASN A 354 6.73 -11.43 -22.67
CA ASN A 354 8.09 -11.53 -22.10
C ASN A 354 8.97 -12.58 -22.80
N LYS A 355 8.39 -13.48 -23.60
CA LYS A 355 9.19 -14.33 -24.49
C LYS A 355 9.97 -13.40 -25.44
N PRO A 356 11.31 -13.55 -25.57
CA PRO A 356 12.14 -12.61 -26.30
C PRO A 356 11.63 -12.45 -27.74
N LYS A 357 11.03 -11.28 -28.00
CA LYS A 357 10.54 -10.84 -29.30
C LYS A 357 11.73 -10.69 -30.26
N LEU A 358 11.96 -11.67 -31.12
CA LEU A 358 12.28 -11.34 -32.51
C LEU A 358 11.08 -10.55 -33.03
N VAL A 359 11.27 -9.24 -33.08
CA VAL A 359 10.35 -8.18 -33.49
C VAL A 359 9.46 -8.62 -34.68
N TYR A 360 8.14 -8.53 -34.50
CA TYR A 360 7.07 -8.72 -35.51
C TYR A 360 7.49 -8.22 -36.92
N PRO A 361 7.26 -8.95 -38.05
CA PRO A 361 6.12 -9.81 -38.41
C PRO A 361 6.51 -11.15 -39.09
N PHE A 362 7.30 -12.00 -38.43
CA PHE A 362 7.67 -13.34 -38.96
C PHE A 362 7.59 -14.46 -37.89
N LEU A 363 6.55 -14.44 -37.06
CA LEU A 363 6.16 -15.60 -36.22
C LEU A 363 5.65 -16.74 -37.11
N GLN A 364 6.57 -17.37 -37.84
CA GLN A 364 6.27 -18.39 -38.84
C GLN A 364 7.25 -19.57 -38.84
N GLU A 365 8.23 -19.68 -37.93
CA GLU A 365 9.19 -20.80 -38.04
C GLU A 365 8.93 -22.00 -37.12
N SER A 366 8.02 -21.90 -36.14
CA SER A 366 7.54 -23.03 -35.31
C SER A 366 6.13 -23.45 -35.74
N TYR A 367 5.98 -24.68 -36.26
CA TYR A 367 4.68 -25.21 -36.74
C TYR A 367 3.59 -25.20 -35.65
N SER A 368 3.97 -25.41 -34.37
CA SER A 368 3.04 -25.45 -33.23
C SER A 368 2.54 -24.08 -32.73
N GLU A 369 3.26 -22.99 -32.99
CA GLU A 369 2.85 -21.64 -32.56
C GLU A 369 1.86 -21.00 -33.54
N ARG A 370 1.89 -21.40 -34.83
CA ARG A 370 0.93 -20.94 -35.82
C ARG A 370 -0.50 -21.46 -35.59
N GLU A 371 -0.65 -22.64 -34.97
CA GLU A 371 -1.97 -23.22 -34.65
C GLU A 371 -2.55 -22.67 -33.34
N PHE A 372 -1.70 -22.23 -32.40
CA PHE A 372 -2.14 -21.71 -31.10
C PHE A 372 -2.59 -20.24 -31.15
N GLN A 373 -2.02 -19.43 -32.04
CA GLN A 373 -2.37 -18.00 -32.14
C GLN A 373 -3.85 -17.74 -32.51
N PRO A 374 -4.47 -18.42 -33.50
CA PRO A 374 -5.89 -18.25 -33.79
C PRO A 374 -6.80 -18.54 -32.60
N TYR A 375 -6.42 -19.53 -31.78
CA TYR A 375 -7.17 -19.91 -30.59
C TYR A 375 -7.11 -18.82 -29.50
N LEU A 376 -5.93 -18.26 -29.24
CA LEU A 376 -5.81 -17.11 -28.34
C LEU A 376 -6.59 -15.90 -28.89
N ASN A 377 -6.57 -15.69 -30.20
CA ASN A 377 -7.33 -14.61 -30.83
C ASN A 377 -8.84 -14.75 -30.55
N GLU A 378 -9.36 -15.96 -30.65
CA GLU A 378 -10.77 -16.25 -30.35
C GLU A 378 -11.10 -15.99 -28.88
N ILE A 379 -10.29 -16.47 -27.92
CA ILE A 379 -10.52 -16.25 -26.49
C ILE A 379 -10.50 -14.77 -26.14
N TYR A 380 -9.42 -14.06 -26.49
CA TYR A 380 -9.30 -12.64 -26.12
C TYR A 380 -10.34 -11.78 -26.85
N GLY A 381 -10.78 -12.18 -28.05
CA GLY A 381 -11.93 -11.61 -28.73
C GLY A 381 -13.21 -11.76 -27.92
N HIS A 382 -13.54 -12.98 -27.48
CA HIS A 382 -14.72 -13.25 -26.65
C HIS A 382 -14.68 -12.55 -25.29
N LEU A 383 -13.51 -12.48 -24.65
CA LEU A 383 -13.32 -11.74 -23.39
C LEU A 383 -13.59 -10.25 -23.59
N CYS A 384 -13.08 -9.66 -24.68
CA CYS A 384 -13.31 -8.25 -25.00
C CYS A 384 -14.79 -7.97 -25.29
N GLU A 385 -15.47 -8.86 -26.03
CA GLU A 385 -16.90 -8.76 -26.30
C GLU A 385 -17.74 -8.86 -25.01
N ALA A 386 -17.46 -9.84 -24.16
CA ALA A 386 -18.13 -10.01 -22.88
C ALA A 386 -17.90 -8.82 -21.95
N ALA A 387 -16.68 -8.26 -21.92
CA ALA A 387 -16.32 -7.11 -21.10
C ALA A 387 -17.22 -5.89 -21.37
N ILE A 388 -17.65 -5.66 -22.62
CA ILE A 388 -18.58 -4.56 -22.95
C ILE A 388 -19.90 -4.71 -22.17
N SER A 389 -20.39 -5.94 -22.00
CA SER A 389 -21.63 -6.20 -21.27
C SER A 389 -21.43 -6.21 -19.74
N LYS A 390 -20.30 -6.75 -19.27
CA LYS A 390 -19.98 -6.88 -17.84
C LYS A 390 -19.59 -5.56 -17.18
N LEU A 391 -18.89 -4.69 -17.90
CA LEU A 391 -18.45 -3.38 -17.42
C LEU A 391 -19.51 -2.29 -17.62
N ALA A 392 -20.61 -2.60 -18.30
CA ALA A 392 -21.72 -1.67 -18.49
C ALA A 392 -22.51 -1.52 -17.19
N TRP A 393 -22.75 -0.26 -16.81
CA TRP A 393 -23.49 0.04 -15.60
C TRP A 393 -24.92 -0.52 -15.64
N PRO A 394 -25.36 -1.21 -14.58
CA PRO A 394 -26.77 -1.53 -14.41
C PRO A 394 -27.58 -0.25 -14.14
N SER A 395 -28.90 -0.33 -14.29
CA SER A 395 -29.79 0.79 -13.98
C SER A 395 -29.62 1.17 -12.50
N THR A 396 -29.46 2.47 -12.22
CA THR A 396 -29.02 3.03 -10.93
C THR A 396 -29.87 2.63 -9.71
N SER A 397 -31.08 2.10 -9.90
CA SER A 397 -31.94 1.58 -8.84
C SER A 397 -31.60 0.16 -8.35
N GLN A 398 -30.65 -0.54 -8.98
CA GLN A 398 -30.41 -1.98 -8.73
C GLN A 398 -29.29 -2.29 -7.73
N LEU A 399 -28.33 -1.38 -7.50
CA LEU A 399 -27.16 -1.63 -6.65
C LEU A 399 -27.20 -0.79 -5.38
N ASN A 400 -26.89 -1.40 -4.23
CA ASN A 400 -26.63 -0.69 -2.98
C ASN A 400 -25.24 0.00 -2.99
N MET A 401 -24.93 0.84 -1.98
CA MET A 401 -23.65 1.57 -1.95
C MET A 401 -22.42 0.67 -1.92
N GLU A 402 -22.46 -0.43 -1.17
CA GLU A 402 -21.34 -1.38 -1.07
C GLU A 402 -21.09 -2.10 -2.40
N GLN A 403 -22.16 -2.56 -3.06
CA GLN A 403 -22.11 -3.17 -4.39
C GLN A 403 -21.64 -2.18 -5.46
N GLN A 404 -21.97 -0.88 -5.33
CA GLN A 404 -21.42 0.14 -6.23
C GLN A 404 -19.90 0.26 -6.07
N ASP A 405 -19.39 0.27 -4.84
CA ASP A 405 -17.95 0.31 -4.58
C ASP A 405 -17.24 -0.94 -5.11
N THR A 406 -17.81 -2.13 -4.87
CA THR A 406 -17.32 -3.40 -5.43
C THR A 406 -17.33 -3.39 -6.95
N PHE A 407 -18.40 -2.88 -7.58
CA PHE A 407 -18.47 -2.77 -9.03
C PHE A 407 -17.41 -1.81 -9.59
N VAL A 408 -17.19 -0.67 -8.94
CA VAL A 408 -16.12 0.27 -9.33
C VAL A 408 -14.74 -0.41 -9.23
N GLN A 409 -14.51 -1.21 -8.20
CA GLN A 409 -13.27 -1.96 -8.05
C GLN A 409 -13.11 -3.01 -9.15
N TYR A 410 -14.16 -3.77 -9.45
CA TYR A 410 -14.20 -4.72 -10.57
C TYR A 410 -13.86 -4.04 -11.90
N ARG A 411 -14.44 -2.87 -12.19
CA ARG A 411 -14.14 -2.11 -13.41
C ARG A 411 -12.67 -1.70 -13.48
N LYS A 412 -12.07 -1.28 -12.37
CA LYS A 412 -10.65 -0.92 -12.32
C LYS A 412 -9.74 -2.12 -12.56
N THR A 413 -10.05 -3.28 -11.99
CA THR A 413 -9.26 -4.50 -12.22
C THR A 413 -9.36 -4.93 -13.70
N ASN A 414 -10.53 -4.79 -14.31
CA ASN A 414 -10.84 -5.37 -15.62
C ASN A 414 -10.74 -4.39 -16.81
N HIS A 415 -10.36 -3.13 -16.58
CA HIS A 415 -10.23 -2.12 -17.65
C HIS A 415 -9.19 -2.49 -18.73
N GLU A 416 -8.16 -3.26 -18.38
CA GLU A 416 -7.06 -3.66 -19.28
C GLU A 416 -7.39 -4.86 -20.18
N ILE A 417 -8.61 -5.41 -20.15
CA ILE A 417 -9.00 -6.51 -21.04
C ILE A 417 -8.86 -6.10 -22.51
N ALA A 418 -9.25 -4.86 -22.85
CA ALA A 418 -9.10 -4.35 -24.22
C ALA A 418 -7.64 -4.21 -24.64
N LEU A 419 -6.77 -3.76 -23.74
CA LEU A 419 -5.32 -3.73 -23.96
C LEU A 419 -4.77 -5.15 -24.17
N SER A 420 -5.25 -6.10 -23.37
CA SER A 420 -4.83 -7.50 -23.46
C SER A 420 -5.23 -8.13 -24.78
N ALA A 421 -6.45 -7.89 -25.24
CA ALA A 421 -6.89 -8.29 -26.56
C ALA A 421 -6.11 -7.59 -27.67
N HIS A 422 -5.85 -6.28 -27.55
CA HIS A 422 -5.09 -5.51 -28.53
C HIS A 422 -3.67 -6.08 -28.76
N GLN A 423 -2.99 -6.50 -27.69
CA GLN A 423 -1.63 -7.06 -27.77
C GLN A 423 -1.59 -8.49 -28.34
N ILE A 424 -2.65 -9.28 -28.15
CA ILE A 424 -2.70 -10.69 -28.58
C ILE A 424 -3.35 -10.85 -29.96
N VAL A 425 -4.54 -10.30 -30.18
CA VAL A 425 -5.34 -10.49 -31.42
C VAL A 425 -4.75 -9.74 -32.60
N GLY A 426 -4.14 -8.58 -32.33
CA GLY A 426 -3.69 -7.62 -33.34
C GLY A 426 -4.36 -6.27 -33.14
N GLY A 427 -3.55 -5.23 -33.07
CA GLY A 427 -4.00 -3.96 -32.51
C GLY A 427 -5.14 -3.27 -33.26
N CYS A 428 -5.13 -3.31 -34.60
CA CYS A 428 -6.15 -2.62 -35.41
C CYS A 428 -7.52 -3.32 -35.37
N ASP A 429 -7.56 -4.65 -35.29
CA ASP A 429 -8.81 -5.41 -35.35
C ASP A 429 -9.66 -5.17 -34.09
N VAL A 430 -9.02 -5.15 -32.92
CA VAL A 430 -9.69 -4.86 -31.65
C VAL A 430 -10.22 -3.42 -31.62
N LEU A 431 -9.44 -2.44 -32.09
CA LEU A 431 -9.90 -1.05 -32.14
C LEU A 431 -11.07 -0.87 -33.12
N ASN A 432 -11.04 -1.54 -34.27
CA ASN A 432 -12.13 -1.52 -35.25
C ASN A 432 -13.40 -2.21 -34.71
N PHE A 433 -13.24 -3.30 -33.96
CA PHE A 433 -14.33 -3.93 -33.23
C PHE A 433 -14.95 -2.98 -32.21
N LEU A 434 -14.14 -2.31 -31.39
CA LEU A 434 -14.63 -1.31 -30.41
C LEU A 434 -15.34 -0.14 -31.10
N ASN A 435 -14.82 0.36 -32.22
CA ASN A 435 -15.49 1.41 -33.01
C ASN A 435 -16.84 0.94 -33.57
N SER A 436 -16.92 -0.30 -34.03
CA SER A 436 -18.17 -0.90 -34.53
C SER A 436 -19.18 -1.07 -33.40
N ALA A 437 -18.72 -1.53 -32.23
CA ALA A 437 -19.54 -1.69 -31.04
C ALA A 437 -20.05 -0.34 -30.49
N LEU A 438 -19.21 0.70 -30.52
CA LEU A 438 -19.61 2.06 -30.15
C LEU A 438 -20.66 2.61 -31.11
N SER A 439 -20.45 2.45 -32.42
CA SER A 439 -21.42 2.89 -33.44
C SER A 439 -22.76 2.18 -33.28
N ALA A 440 -22.78 0.86 -33.08
CA ALA A 440 -24.00 0.10 -32.83
C ALA A 440 -24.72 0.57 -31.56
N SER A 441 -23.98 0.74 -30.46
CA SER A 441 -24.55 1.15 -29.17
C SER A 441 -25.13 2.57 -29.22
N THR A 442 -24.51 3.48 -29.97
CA THR A 442 -25.00 4.85 -30.20
C THR A 442 -26.30 4.83 -31.01
N ASN A 443 -26.41 3.95 -32.02
CA ASN A 443 -27.64 3.78 -32.79
C ASN A 443 -28.78 3.18 -31.95
N ASP A 444 -28.46 2.28 -31.03
CA ASP A 444 -29.41 1.65 -30.10
C ASP A 444 -29.78 2.57 -28.92
N ALA A 445 -29.18 3.75 -28.81
CA ALA A 445 -29.33 4.70 -27.71
C ALA A 445 -29.05 4.11 -26.31
N ASN A 446 -28.15 3.12 -26.23
CA ASN A 446 -27.78 2.48 -24.96
C ASN A 446 -26.56 3.16 -24.32
N ILE A 447 -26.82 4.16 -23.48
CA ILE A 447 -25.79 5.00 -22.84
C ILE A 447 -24.81 4.16 -22.00
N SER A 448 -25.29 3.20 -21.21
CA SER A 448 -24.42 2.34 -20.39
C SER A 448 -23.46 1.50 -21.21
N ARG A 449 -23.91 1.01 -22.38
CA ARG A 449 -23.06 0.23 -23.29
C ARG A 449 -22.06 1.14 -24.02
N CYS A 450 -22.49 2.32 -24.48
CA CYS A 450 -21.58 3.33 -25.04
C CYS A 450 -20.46 3.69 -24.05
N GLU A 451 -20.82 3.95 -22.78
CA GLU A 451 -19.86 4.26 -21.72
C GLU A 451 -18.86 3.12 -21.48
N ALA A 452 -19.32 1.86 -21.43
CA ALA A 452 -18.44 0.70 -21.27
C ALA A 452 -17.45 0.55 -22.43
N VAL A 453 -17.88 0.77 -23.67
CA VAL A 453 -17.00 0.72 -24.84
C VAL A 453 -15.95 1.84 -24.79
N VAL A 454 -16.35 3.06 -24.43
CA VAL A 454 -15.43 4.20 -24.25
C VAL A 454 -14.43 3.92 -23.13
N PHE A 455 -14.88 3.34 -22.01
CA PHE A 455 -14.02 2.96 -20.88
C PHE A 455 -12.99 1.88 -21.26
N LEU A 456 -13.38 0.90 -22.08
CA LEU A 456 -12.44 -0.09 -22.64
C LEU A 456 -11.44 0.55 -23.62
N TRP A 457 -11.88 1.54 -24.40
CA TRP A 457 -10.99 2.32 -25.27
C TRP A 457 -9.96 3.11 -24.46
N GLU A 458 -10.39 3.73 -23.36
CA GLU A 458 -9.52 4.45 -22.41
C GLU A 458 -8.41 3.54 -21.89
N GLY A 459 -8.74 2.31 -21.49
CA GLY A 459 -7.76 1.34 -20.97
C GLY A 459 -6.67 0.92 -21.97
N ALA A 460 -6.88 1.10 -23.28
CA ALA A 460 -5.88 0.82 -24.31
C ALA A 460 -5.15 2.08 -24.82
N ALA A 461 -5.67 3.28 -24.55
CA ALA A 461 -5.27 4.53 -25.21
C ALA A 461 -3.79 4.91 -25.00
N ASP A 462 -3.25 4.70 -23.80
CA ASP A 462 -1.86 5.04 -23.46
C ASP A 462 -0.81 4.16 -24.17
N TYR A 463 -1.23 3.05 -24.77
CA TYR A 463 -0.36 2.08 -25.45
C TYR A 463 -0.46 2.15 -26.98
N LEU A 464 -1.18 3.13 -27.52
CA LEU A 464 -1.36 3.30 -28.96
C LEU A 464 -0.21 4.10 -29.59
N PHE A 465 -0.02 3.90 -30.89
CA PHE A 465 1.01 4.54 -31.72
C PHE A 465 0.39 5.08 -33.01
N GLU A 466 1.22 5.76 -33.82
CA GLU A 466 0.82 6.39 -35.08
C GLU A 466 0.14 5.44 -36.09
N VAL A 467 0.47 4.14 -36.05
CA VAL A 467 -0.14 3.13 -36.93
C VAL A 467 -1.67 3.02 -36.71
N HIS A 468 -2.16 3.41 -35.53
CA HIS A 468 -3.57 3.30 -35.15
C HIS A 468 -4.40 4.56 -35.42
N TYR A 469 -3.82 5.61 -36.02
CA TYR A 469 -4.53 6.86 -36.29
C TYR A 469 -5.89 6.71 -37.00
N PRO A 470 -6.07 5.82 -38.01
CA PRO A 470 -7.39 5.66 -38.65
C PRO A 470 -8.50 5.27 -37.66
N SER A 471 -8.20 4.33 -36.75
CA SER A 471 -9.15 3.88 -35.74
C SER A 471 -9.37 4.94 -34.65
N ILE A 472 -8.33 5.71 -34.29
CA ILE A 472 -8.42 6.85 -33.35
C ILE A 472 -9.33 7.94 -33.91
N CYS A 473 -9.12 8.37 -35.16
CA CYS A 473 -9.93 9.39 -35.81
C CYS A 473 -11.41 8.98 -35.92
N GLN A 474 -11.68 7.71 -36.22
CA GLN A 474 -13.04 7.19 -36.22
C GLN A 474 -13.67 7.19 -34.81
N CYS A 475 -12.92 6.82 -33.78
CA CYS A 475 -13.38 6.87 -32.39
C CYS A 475 -13.74 8.29 -31.97
N LEU A 476 -12.88 9.28 -32.25
CA LEU A 476 -13.15 10.70 -31.97
C LEU A 476 -14.41 11.19 -32.67
N ALA A 477 -14.64 10.81 -33.93
CA ALA A 477 -15.85 11.16 -34.66
C ALA A 477 -17.11 10.54 -34.03
N LEU A 478 -17.04 9.29 -33.55
CA LEU A 478 -18.15 8.61 -32.85
C LEU A 478 -18.41 9.25 -31.48
N CYS A 479 -17.38 9.59 -30.72
CA CYS A 479 -17.51 10.30 -29.43
C CYS A 479 -18.18 11.67 -29.59
N ARG A 480 -17.93 12.37 -30.70
CA ARG A 480 -18.65 13.61 -31.04
C ARG A 480 -20.13 13.37 -31.29
N GLN A 481 -20.48 12.39 -32.13
CA GLN A 481 -21.88 12.02 -32.39
C GLN A 481 -22.61 11.64 -31.10
N LEU A 482 -21.94 10.90 -30.22
CA LEU A 482 -22.45 10.54 -28.90
C LEU A 482 -22.69 11.79 -28.05
N SER A 483 -21.72 12.70 -27.98
CA SER A 483 -21.83 13.95 -27.21
C SER A 483 -22.99 14.82 -27.69
N ASP A 484 -23.20 14.92 -29.01
CA ASP A 484 -24.33 15.65 -29.59
C ASP A 484 -25.67 14.98 -29.26
N SER A 485 -25.72 13.63 -29.25
CA SER A 485 -26.93 12.89 -28.87
C SER A 485 -27.32 13.11 -27.41
N LEU A 486 -26.34 13.16 -26.50
CA LEU A 486 -26.56 13.35 -25.06
C LEU A 486 -27.18 14.71 -24.75
N LEU A 487 -26.81 15.77 -25.51
CA LEU A 487 -27.39 17.10 -25.37
C LEU A 487 -28.87 17.18 -25.76
N THR A 488 -29.30 16.40 -26.75
CA THR A 488 -30.70 16.42 -27.22
C THR A 488 -31.66 15.73 -26.25
N SER A 489 -31.13 14.93 -25.31
CA SER A 489 -31.94 14.26 -24.30
C SER A 489 -32.38 15.24 -23.21
N SER A 490 -33.69 15.45 -23.09
CA SER A 490 -34.31 16.48 -22.21
C SER A 490 -34.16 16.23 -20.70
N SER A 491 -33.50 15.16 -20.28
CA SER A 491 -33.29 14.81 -18.87
C SER A 491 -31.81 14.53 -18.61
N LEU A 492 -31.17 15.40 -17.81
CA LEU A 492 -29.84 15.17 -17.24
C LEU A 492 -29.92 13.95 -16.31
N THR A 493 -29.48 12.79 -16.79
CA THR A 493 -29.40 11.58 -15.97
C THR A 493 -27.98 11.37 -15.47
N THR A 494 -27.83 10.67 -14.34
CA THR A 494 -26.54 10.18 -13.83
C THR A 494 -25.76 9.38 -14.88
N ASP A 495 -26.46 8.73 -15.81
CA ASP A 495 -25.87 7.88 -16.83
C ASP A 495 -25.22 8.73 -17.93
N SER A 496 -25.87 9.84 -18.28
CA SER A 496 -25.33 10.85 -19.20
C SER A 496 -24.08 11.53 -18.61
N GLU A 497 -24.08 11.87 -17.31
CA GLU A 497 -22.90 12.42 -16.63
C GLU A 497 -21.73 11.43 -16.64
N ARG A 498 -21.98 10.16 -16.29
CA ARG A 498 -20.95 9.10 -16.30
C ARG A 498 -20.37 8.88 -17.69
N CYS A 499 -21.22 8.74 -18.70
CA CYS A 499 -20.79 8.56 -20.09
C CYS A 499 -19.93 9.74 -20.56
N THR A 500 -20.36 10.97 -20.27
CA THR A 500 -19.58 12.18 -20.57
C THR A 500 -18.23 12.15 -19.88
N SER A 501 -18.18 11.73 -18.61
CA SER A 501 -16.94 11.60 -17.84
C SER A 501 -15.94 10.65 -18.51
N SER A 502 -16.38 9.45 -18.91
CA SER A 502 -15.53 8.47 -19.60
C SER A 502 -15.04 8.98 -20.96
N VAL A 503 -15.87 9.72 -21.72
CA VAL A 503 -15.43 10.37 -22.97
C VAL A 503 -14.34 11.41 -22.71
N MET A 504 -14.48 12.23 -21.65
CA MET A 504 -13.46 13.22 -21.29
C MET A 504 -12.13 12.54 -20.89
N ASN A 505 -12.19 11.44 -20.14
CA ASN A 505 -10.99 10.68 -19.76
C ASN A 505 -10.30 10.05 -20.97
N LEU A 506 -11.07 9.50 -21.91
CA LEU A 506 -10.53 9.01 -23.17
C LEU A 506 -9.80 10.12 -23.96
N PHE A 507 -10.38 11.32 -24.03
CA PHE A 507 -9.72 12.47 -24.65
C PHE A 507 -8.42 12.85 -23.93
N ILE A 508 -8.38 12.78 -22.60
CA ILE A 508 -7.15 13.01 -21.82
C ILE A 508 -6.09 11.96 -22.16
N ALA A 509 -6.45 10.67 -22.16
CA ALA A 509 -5.52 9.59 -22.46
C ALA A 509 -4.93 9.71 -23.88
N LEU A 510 -5.77 10.07 -24.87
CA LEU A 510 -5.34 10.28 -26.26
C LEU A 510 -4.61 11.60 -26.52
N SER A 511 -4.48 12.50 -25.53
CA SER A 511 -3.96 13.86 -25.76
C SER A 511 -2.58 13.87 -26.41
N HIS A 512 -1.70 12.95 -25.99
CA HIS A 512 -0.34 12.85 -26.48
C HIS A 512 -0.25 12.47 -27.96
N LEU A 513 -1.18 11.66 -28.48
CA LEU A 513 -1.24 11.28 -29.90
C LEU A 513 -1.93 12.35 -30.73
N VAL A 514 -3.01 12.94 -30.20
CA VAL A 514 -3.76 14.01 -30.89
C VAL A 514 -2.91 15.25 -31.09
N GLN A 515 -2.05 15.59 -30.11
CA GLN A 515 -1.15 16.74 -30.19
C GLN A 515 -0.04 16.59 -31.23
N VAL A 516 0.38 15.36 -31.55
CA VAL A 516 1.50 15.08 -32.47
C VAL A 516 1.02 14.85 -33.91
N HIS A 517 -0.27 14.60 -34.13
CA HIS A 517 -0.84 14.33 -35.44
C HIS A 517 -0.78 15.53 -36.42
N ASP A 518 -0.70 15.25 -37.72
CA ASP A 518 -0.64 16.27 -38.79
C ASP A 518 -1.85 17.23 -38.78
N GLU A 519 -3.02 16.73 -38.40
CA GLU A 519 -4.27 17.52 -38.25
C GLU A 519 -4.55 17.93 -36.79
N SER A 520 -3.53 18.03 -35.94
CA SER A 520 -3.65 18.36 -34.51
C SER A 520 -4.48 19.62 -34.26
N ASP A 521 -4.32 20.68 -35.05
CA ASP A 521 -5.10 21.92 -34.91
C ASP A 521 -6.61 21.70 -35.10
N ARG A 522 -7.00 20.85 -36.05
CA ARG A 522 -8.40 20.51 -36.33
C ARG A 522 -8.97 19.67 -35.20
N LEU A 523 -8.30 18.56 -34.87
CA LEU A 523 -8.76 17.60 -33.87
C LEU A 523 -8.87 18.23 -32.48
N GLN A 524 -7.88 19.03 -32.07
CA GLN A 524 -7.92 19.74 -30.79
C GLN A 524 -9.05 20.77 -30.74
N SER A 525 -9.28 21.53 -31.82
CA SER A 525 -10.38 22.49 -31.87
C SER A 525 -11.74 21.79 -31.74
N GLU A 526 -11.91 20.63 -32.37
CA GLU A 526 -13.14 19.83 -32.28
C GLU A 526 -13.36 19.26 -30.87
N ILE A 527 -12.31 18.74 -30.22
CA ILE A 527 -12.37 18.25 -28.85
C ILE A 527 -12.71 19.39 -27.89
N ILE A 528 -12.01 20.51 -27.98
CA ILE A 528 -12.24 21.70 -27.13
C ILE A 528 -13.69 22.19 -27.28
N PHE A 529 -14.21 22.24 -28.50
CA PHE A 529 -15.60 22.65 -28.74
C PHE A 529 -16.60 21.68 -28.13
N SER A 530 -16.38 20.37 -28.25
CA SER A 530 -17.19 19.33 -27.62
C SER A 530 -17.16 19.43 -26.08
N VAL A 531 -16.00 19.73 -25.49
CA VAL A 531 -15.85 19.95 -24.05
C VAL A 531 -16.65 21.19 -23.62
N CYS A 532 -16.44 22.32 -24.31
CA CYS A 532 -17.06 23.61 -24.01
C CYS A 532 -18.60 23.61 -24.15
N LEU A 533 -19.13 22.98 -25.20
CA LEU A 533 -20.58 22.99 -25.45
C LEU A 533 -21.34 21.91 -24.68
N ASN A 534 -20.78 20.69 -24.59
CA ASN A 534 -21.58 19.52 -24.23
C ASN A 534 -21.30 19.07 -22.79
N SER A 535 -20.07 19.27 -22.30
CA SER A 535 -19.57 18.56 -21.13
C SER A 535 -19.58 19.37 -19.83
N PHE A 536 -19.56 20.70 -19.92
CA PHE A 536 -19.59 21.59 -18.73
C PHE A 536 -20.86 21.47 -17.90
N ASN A 537 -22.01 21.23 -18.53
CA ASN A 537 -23.29 21.11 -17.84
C ASN A 537 -23.53 19.70 -17.29
N LEU A 538 -22.91 18.68 -17.89
CA LEU A 538 -23.11 17.27 -17.58
C LEU A 538 -22.09 16.74 -16.57
N SER A 539 -20.80 17.00 -16.78
CA SER A 539 -19.72 16.53 -15.90
C SER A 539 -18.63 17.61 -15.77
N PRO A 540 -18.88 18.66 -14.96
CA PRO A 540 -18.01 19.84 -14.93
C PRO A 540 -16.59 19.55 -14.44
N THR A 541 -16.41 18.56 -13.54
CA THR A 541 -15.10 18.25 -12.98
C THR A 541 -14.15 17.68 -14.04
N THR A 542 -14.55 16.63 -14.75
CA THR A 542 -13.70 15.98 -15.75
C THR A 542 -13.61 16.80 -17.04
N ALA A 543 -14.67 17.54 -17.40
CA ALA A 543 -14.63 18.49 -18.51
C ALA A 543 -13.56 19.57 -18.29
N LEU A 544 -13.50 20.14 -17.08
CA LEU A 544 -12.50 21.14 -16.71
C LEU A 544 -11.07 20.58 -16.69
N GLN A 545 -10.87 19.34 -16.22
CA GLN A 545 -9.57 18.67 -16.25
C GLN A 545 -9.11 18.36 -17.67
N CYS A 546 -10.03 17.89 -18.52
CA CYS A 546 -9.77 17.65 -19.94
C CYS A 546 -9.34 18.96 -20.63
N LEU A 547 -10.09 20.04 -20.40
CA LEU A 547 -9.76 21.34 -20.92
C LEU A 547 -8.40 21.85 -20.40
N GLU A 548 -8.12 21.74 -19.10
CA GLU A 548 -6.83 22.13 -18.51
C GLU A 548 -5.66 21.40 -19.21
N LYS A 549 -5.81 20.10 -19.49
CA LYS A 549 -4.78 19.28 -20.15
C LYS A 549 -4.48 19.73 -21.58
N TYR A 550 -5.51 19.98 -22.39
CA TYR A 550 -5.32 20.46 -23.77
C TYR A 550 -4.82 21.91 -23.85
N LEU A 551 -5.02 22.70 -22.79
CA LEU A 551 -4.54 24.08 -22.71
C LEU A 551 -3.12 24.23 -22.14
N GLU A 552 -2.61 23.23 -21.42
CA GLU A 552 -1.32 23.29 -20.70
C GLU A 552 -0.14 23.63 -21.63
N ASP A 553 -0.09 23.02 -22.82
CA ASP A 553 1.00 23.19 -23.80
C ASP A 553 0.84 24.43 -24.71
N ARG A 554 -0.27 25.16 -24.55
CA ARG A 554 -0.65 26.34 -25.33
C ARG A 554 -0.55 26.16 -26.86
N PRO A 555 -1.24 25.15 -27.43
CA PRO A 555 -1.26 24.93 -28.88
C PRO A 555 -1.80 26.13 -29.66
N ASP A 556 -1.31 26.34 -30.89
CA ASP A 556 -1.68 27.48 -31.73
C ASP A 556 -3.18 27.52 -32.08
N CYS A 557 -3.84 26.36 -32.10
CA CYS A 557 -5.28 26.21 -32.31
C CYS A 557 -6.15 26.91 -31.25
N ILE A 558 -5.62 27.20 -30.05
CA ILE A 558 -6.34 27.92 -28.99
C ILE A 558 -6.85 29.27 -29.49
N LYS A 559 -6.12 29.95 -30.37
CA LYS A 559 -6.52 31.25 -30.93
C LYS A 559 -7.92 31.22 -31.57
N ASN A 560 -8.32 30.07 -32.13
CA ASN A 560 -9.60 29.90 -32.79
C ASN A 560 -10.76 29.63 -31.83
N CYS A 561 -10.47 29.16 -30.61
CA CYS A 561 -11.47 28.76 -29.62
C CYS A 561 -11.42 29.60 -28.32
N ALA A 562 -10.50 30.57 -28.23
CA ALA A 562 -10.21 31.33 -27.02
C ALA A 562 -11.45 32.04 -26.45
N ASP A 563 -12.27 32.67 -27.30
CA ASP A 563 -13.45 33.41 -26.86
C ASP A 563 -14.51 32.49 -26.24
N ALA A 564 -14.81 31.36 -26.89
CA ALA A 564 -15.77 30.37 -26.40
C ALA A 564 -15.36 29.77 -25.05
N ILE A 565 -14.05 29.50 -24.87
CA ILE A 565 -13.52 28.99 -23.61
C ILE A 565 -13.58 30.08 -22.53
N CYS A 566 -13.18 31.32 -22.85
CA CYS A 566 -13.24 32.42 -21.90
C CYS A 566 -14.66 32.68 -21.40
N GLU A 567 -15.64 32.71 -22.29
CA GLU A 567 -17.05 32.90 -21.94
C GLU A 567 -17.56 31.76 -21.03
N SER A 568 -17.32 30.50 -21.42
CA SER A 568 -17.80 29.32 -20.69
C SER A 568 -17.15 29.18 -19.32
N CYS A 569 -15.81 29.30 -19.25
CA CYS A 569 -15.08 29.19 -17.98
C CYS A 569 -15.34 30.39 -17.06
N TYR A 570 -15.50 31.60 -17.59
CA TYR A 570 -15.82 32.78 -16.77
C TYR A 570 -17.24 32.69 -16.21
N ALA A 571 -18.23 32.28 -17.01
CA ALA A 571 -19.59 32.05 -16.52
C ALA A 571 -19.62 31.00 -15.40
N TYR A 572 -18.86 29.90 -15.53
CA TYR A 572 -18.74 28.88 -14.50
C TYR A 572 -18.04 29.39 -13.23
N PHE A 573 -16.97 30.17 -13.39
CA PHE A 573 -16.22 30.78 -12.28
C PHE A 573 -17.04 31.86 -11.55
N ALA A 574 -17.83 32.66 -12.26
CA ALA A 574 -18.65 33.73 -11.69
C ALA A 574 -19.84 33.20 -10.87
N ASN A 575 -20.33 32.00 -11.16
CA ASN A 575 -21.42 31.39 -10.42
C ASN A 575 -20.96 30.93 -9.02
N SER A 576 -21.51 31.56 -7.98
CA SER A 576 -21.21 31.25 -6.58
C SER A 576 -21.80 29.94 -6.08
N ALA A 577 -22.76 29.34 -6.81
CA ALA A 577 -23.33 28.03 -6.48
C ALA A 577 -22.37 26.86 -6.78
N ASN A 578 -21.38 27.08 -7.64
CA ASN A 578 -20.41 26.05 -8.04
C ASN A 578 -19.34 25.82 -6.96
N SER A 579 -18.79 24.60 -6.93
CA SER A 579 -17.77 24.26 -5.94
C SER A 579 -16.51 25.12 -6.10
N SER A 580 -15.93 25.56 -4.97
CA SER A 580 -14.72 26.38 -4.96
C SER A 580 -13.56 25.73 -5.73
N LYS A 581 -13.39 24.40 -5.63
CA LYS A 581 -12.34 23.68 -6.35
C LYS A 581 -12.52 23.76 -7.87
N GLN A 582 -13.71 23.50 -8.40
CA GLN A 582 -13.97 23.56 -9.84
C GLN A 582 -13.87 25.00 -10.38
N ARG A 583 -14.34 26.00 -9.60
CA ARG A 583 -14.19 27.41 -9.97
C ARG A 583 -12.71 27.79 -10.16
N LEU A 584 -11.81 27.30 -9.30
CA LEU A 584 -10.38 27.55 -9.44
C LEU A 584 -9.78 26.86 -10.69
N VAL A 585 -10.23 25.65 -11.05
CA VAL A 585 -9.78 24.98 -12.29
C VAL A 585 -10.26 25.73 -13.54
N ALA A 586 -11.51 26.21 -13.53
CA ALA A 586 -12.02 27.07 -14.61
C ALA A 586 -11.18 28.34 -14.77
N LEU A 587 -10.76 28.94 -13.65
CA LEU A 587 -9.87 30.09 -13.64
C LEU A 587 -8.47 29.77 -14.19
N LYS A 588 -7.92 28.59 -13.91
CA LYS A 588 -6.66 28.12 -14.50
C LYS A 588 -6.75 27.97 -16.01
N CYS A 589 -7.87 27.43 -16.52
CA CYS A 589 -8.11 27.32 -17.96
C CYS A 589 -8.09 28.70 -18.64
N ILE A 590 -8.70 29.72 -18.02
CA ILE A 590 -8.64 31.11 -18.49
C ILE A 590 -7.18 31.60 -18.50
N GLY A 591 -6.44 31.36 -17.41
CA GLY A 591 -5.05 31.78 -17.29
C GLY A 591 -4.13 31.17 -18.36
N ASN A 592 -4.36 29.90 -18.75
CA ASN A 592 -3.59 29.22 -19.80
C ASN A 592 -3.84 29.80 -21.20
N ILE A 593 -5.03 30.39 -21.45
CA ILE A 593 -5.40 31.02 -22.74
C ILE A 593 -4.88 32.45 -22.84
N THR A 594 -4.89 33.19 -21.72
CA THR A 594 -4.63 34.63 -21.74
C THR A 594 -3.14 34.98 -21.88
N PHE A 595 -2.72 35.32 -23.10
CA PHE A 595 -1.59 36.24 -23.36
C PHE A 595 -1.99 37.74 -23.22
N LEU A 596 -3.25 38.03 -22.87
CA LEU A 596 -3.85 39.36 -22.90
C LEU A 596 -3.91 39.99 -21.49
N GLN A 597 -2.86 40.75 -21.17
CA GLN A 597 -2.65 41.44 -19.88
C GLN A 597 -3.86 42.25 -19.34
N ASN A 598 -4.77 42.71 -20.20
CA ASN A 598 -5.88 43.59 -19.82
C ASN A 598 -7.10 42.87 -19.19
N VAL A 599 -7.31 41.58 -19.46
CA VAL A 599 -8.47 40.83 -18.94
C VAL A 599 -8.24 40.36 -17.50
N LEU A 600 -7.02 39.92 -17.19
CA LEU A 600 -6.60 39.49 -15.85
C LEU A 600 -6.76 40.60 -14.81
N TYR A 601 -6.43 41.84 -15.16
CA TYR A 601 -6.61 42.99 -14.26
C TYR A 601 -8.09 43.18 -13.86
N ARG A 602 -9.02 43.03 -14.82
CA ARG A 602 -10.47 43.14 -14.55
C ARG A 602 -11.01 42.01 -13.68
N VAL A 603 -10.41 40.82 -13.77
CA VAL A 603 -10.79 39.66 -12.94
C VAL A 603 -10.27 39.80 -11.52
N ILE A 604 -9.08 40.38 -11.33
CA ILE A 604 -8.37 40.43 -10.03
C ILE A 604 -8.73 41.66 -9.19
N ALA A 605 -8.89 42.83 -9.83
CA ALA A 605 -9.19 44.10 -9.15
C ALA A 605 -10.33 44.03 -8.11
N PRO A 606 -11.52 43.46 -8.40
CA PRO A 606 -12.61 43.41 -7.42
C PRO A 606 -12.26 42.59 -6.17
N TYR A 607 -11.46 41.52 -6.32
CA TYR A 607 -11.06 40.69 -5.17
C TYR A 607 -9.96 41.34 -4.32
N VAL A 608 -9.07 42.13 -4.94
CA VAL A 608 -8.08 42.94 -4.21
C VAL A 608 -8.75 44.07 -3.44
N GLU A 609 -9.76 44.71 -4.04
CA GLU A 609 -10.54 45.78 -3.41
C GLU A 609 -11.40 45.24 -2.24
N ASP A 610 -12.06 44.09 -2.40
CA ASP A 610 -12.83 43.43 -1.34
C ASP A 610 -11.95 43.01 -0.15
N LEU A 611 -10.76 42.44 -0.41
CA LEU A 611 -9.81 42.08 0.65
C LEU A 611 -9.29 43.30 1.42
N ASN A 612 -9.22 44.47 0.77
CA ASN A 612 -8.82 45.72 1.39
C ASN A 612 -9.96 46.39 2.19
N ALA A 613 -11.18 46.38 1.67
CA ALA A 613 -12.34 47.08 2.23
C ALA A 613 -12.78 46.53 3.60
N ASP A 614 -12.68 45.21 3.82
CA ASP A 614 -13.09 44.61 5.10
C ASP A 614 -12.07 44.84 6.24
N SER A 615 -10.81 45.15 5.93
CA SER A 615 -9.75 45.38 6.93
C SER A 615 -9.78 46.77 7.57
N THR A 616 -10.51 47.72 6.98
CA THR A 616 -10.67 49.09 7.54
C THR A 616 -11.88 49.20 8.48
N ASN A 617 -12.84 48.28 8.37
CA ASN A 617 -14.05 48.28 9.21
C ASN A 617 -13.90 47.53 10.54
N GLU A 618 -12.84 46.73 10.74
CA GLU A 618 -12.59 46.00 12.00
C GLU A 618 -12.23 46.92 13.19
N VAL A 619 -11.66 48.09 12.94
CA VAL A 619 -11.32 49.06 14.02
C VAL A 619 -12.59 49.71 14.62
N SER A 620 -13.74 49.61 13.94
CA SER A 620 -15.01 50.23 14.37
C SER A 620 -15.99 49.26 15.03
N ALA A 621 -15.70 47.95 15.04
CA ALA A 621 -16.66 46.90 15.43
C ALA A 621 -16.22 46.08 16.66
N SER A 622 -15.35 46.63 17.53
CA SER A 622 -14.95 46.00 18.79
C SER A 622 -16.04 46.00 19.89
N GLN A 623 -17.30 46.27 19.54
CA GLN A 623 -18.45 46.20 20.45
C GLN A 623 -19.72 45.67 19.76
N ALA A 624 -19.70 44.50 19.11
CA ALA A 624 -20.94 43.74 18.90
C ALA A 624 -20.72 42.25 18.56
N SER A 625 -21.35 41.40 19.37
CA SER A 625 -21.82 40.03 19.11
C SER A 625 -20.81 38.89 18.91
N MET A 626 -20.78 38.04 19.94
CA MET A 626 -20.47 36.61 19.91
C MET A 626 -21.46 35.84 19.01
N SER A 627 -21.03 35.42 17.83
CA SER A 627 -21.62 34.27 17.10
C SER A 627 -20.55 33.61 16.23
N SER A 628 -20.08 32.44 16.66
CA SER A 628 -18.99 31.65 16.06
C SER A 628 -19.22 31.15 14.63
N ASP A 629 -20.46 31.12 14.15
CA ASP A 629 -20.79 30.62 12.80
C ASP A 629 -20.60 31.67 11.69
N SER A 630 -20.56 32.96 12.04
CA SER A 630 -20.37 34.06 11.08
C SER A 630 -18.90 34.35 10.76
N SER A 631 -17.97 33.95 11.65
CA SER A 631 -16.53 34.16 11.47
C SER A 631 -15.91 33.10 10.56
N SER A 632 -16.32 31.84 10.68
CA SER A 632 -15.83 30.72 9.82
C SER A 632 -16.16 30.92 8.34
N SER A 633 -17.40 31.32 8.03
CA SER A 633 -17.83 31.60 6.66
C SER A 633 -17.14 32.82 6.03
N LYS A 634 -16.71 33.81 6.84
CA LYS A 634 -15.89 34.94 6.38
C LYS A 634 -14.44 34.52 6.14
N THR A 635 -13.85 33.69 7.01
CA THR A 635 -12.50 33.16 6.80
C THR A 635 -12.41 32.27 5.56
N ASP A 636 -13.44 31.46 5.29
CA ASP A 636 -13.46 30.58 4.11
C ASP A 636 -13.61 31.37 2.81
N LYS A 637 -14.36 32.49 2.81
CA LYS A 637 -14.42 33.42 1.68
C LYS A 637 -13.06 34.08 1.41
N LYS A 638 -12.38 34.57 2.45
CA LYS A 638 -11.02 35.13 2.32
C LYS A 638 -10.02 34.07 1.83
N ALA A 639 -10.09 32.84 2.33
CA ALA A 639 -9.24 31.73 1.89
C ALA A 639 -9.46 31.36 0.41
N PHE A 640 -10.72 31.34 -0.06
CA PHE A 640 -11.05 31.15 -1.47
C PHE A 640 -10.50 32.29 -2.32
N GLN A 641 -10.68 33.55 -1.91
CA GLN A 641 -10.14 34.72 -2.60
C GLN A 641 -8.61 34.68 -2.72
N ILE A 642 -7.89 34.24 -1.70
CA ILE A 642 -6.42 34.06 -1.77
C ILE A 642 -6.06 32.91 -2.73
N SER A 643 -6.85 31.84 -2.76
CA SER A 643 -6.64 30.69 -3.66
C SER A 643 -6.81 31.02 -5.15
N ILE A 644 -7.56 32.08 -5.48
CA ILE A 644 -7.65 32.64 -6.84
C ILE A 644 -6.26 33.08 -7.32
N PHE A 645 -5.48 33.77 -6.48
CA PHE A 645 -4.14 34.22 -6.84
C PHE A 645 -3.20 33.03 -7.07
N ALA A 646 -3.19 32.04 -6.17
CA ALA A 646 -2.38 30.84 -6.33
C ALA A 646 -2.67 30.12 -7.67
N SER A 647 -3.95 29.97 -8.00
CA SER A 647 -4.40 29.33 -9.24
C SER A 647 -3.98 30.12 -10.48
N LEU A 648 -4.16 31.44 -10.47
CA LEU A 648 -3.73 32.31 -11.57
C LEU A 648 -2.22 32.28 -11.77
N PHE A 649 -1.43 32.45 -10.70
CA PHE A 649 0.02 32.39 -10.78
C PHE A 649 0.51 31.06 -11.38
N SER A 650 -0.10 29.93 -11.00
CA SER A 650 0.26 28.63 -11.56
C SER A 650 -0.01 28.52 -13.06
N SER A 651 -1.10 29.11 -13.57
CA SER A 651 -1.49 29.07 -15.00
C SER A 651 -0.72 30.05 -15.90
N LEU A 652 -0.19 31.14 -15.33
CA LEU A 652 0.51 32.19 -16.08
C LEU A 652 1.97 31.84 -16.41
N ASN A 653 2.43 30.62 -16.08
CA ASN A 653 3.82 30.21 -16.26
C ASN A 653 4.26 30.25 -17.74
N ASN A 654 5.15 31.18 -18.09
CA ASN A 654 5.72 31.30 -19.44
C ASN A 654 6.97 30.43 -19.56
N LYS A 655 6.82 29.14 -19.91
CA LYS A 655 7.96 28.24 -20.20
C LYS A 655 8.70 28.61 -21.50
N LYS A 656 8.04 29.31 -22.44
CA LYS A 656 8.63 29.85 -23.67
C LYS A 656 8.61 31.37 -23.60
N LEU A 657 9.77 32.00 -23.36
CA LEU A 657 9.92 33.45 -23.48
C LEU A 657 10.93 33.76 -24.58
N ASP A 658 10.42 34.18 -25.74
CA ASP A 658 11.03 35.31 -26.44
C ASP A 658 10.76 36.54 -25.58
N LEU A 659 11.80 37.06 -24.94
CA LEU A 659 11.76 38.29 -24.13
C LEU A 659 11.47 39.50 -25.03
N GLY A 660 10.20 39.73 -25.34
CA GLY A 660 9.71 41.05 -25.68
C GLY A 660 9.77 41.97 -24.45
N ASN A 661 9.92 43.28 -24.67
CA ASN A 661 10.06 44.34 -23.65
C ASN A 661 8.86 44.55 -22.69
N CYS A 662 7.98 43.56 -22.47
CA CYS A 662 6.82 43.67 -21.58
C CYS A 662 7.04 42.90 -20.27
N GLU A 663 6.76 43.54 -19.12
CA GLU A 663 6.79 42.87 -17.82
C GLU A 663 5.78 41.69 -17.77
N PRO A 664 6.14 40.53 -17.17
CA PRO A 664 5.23 39.39 -17.03
C PRO A 664 3.98 39.74 -16.22
N ALA A 665 2.82 39.20 -16.60
CA ALA A 665 1.55 39.43 -15.89
C ALA A 665 1.63 39.01 -14.40
N THR A 666 2.32 37.92 -14.09
CA THR A 666 2.58 37.47 -12.71
C THR A 666 3.28 38.56 -11.88
N MET A 667 4.26 39.28 -12.44
CA MET A 667 4.98 40.36 -11.73
C MET A 667 4.03 41.51 -11.36
N ILE A 668 3.19 41.93 -12.30
CA ILE A 668 2.25 43.04 -12.12
C ILE A 668 1.22 42.70 -11.04
N ILE A 669 0.66 41.49 -11.11
CA ILE A 669 -0.33 41.00 -10.13
C ILE A 669 0.31 40.86 -8.74
N LEU A 670 1.51 40.31 -8.65
CA LEU A 670 2.20 40.13 -7.37
C LEU A 670 2.53 41.49 -6.72
N ARG A 671 3.08 42.46 -7.48
CA ARG A 671 3.36 43.81 -6.94
C ARG A 671 2.10 44.49 -6.40
N HIS A 672 0.98 44.37 -7.09
CA HIS A 672 -0.26 45.02 -6.70
C HIS A 672 -0.90 44.33 -5.48
N SER A 673 -0.81 43.00 -5.39
CA SER A 673 -1.37 42.21 -4.29
C SER A 673 -0.46 42.11 -3.05
N TRP A 674 0.83 42.44 -3.16
CA TRP A 674 1.84 42.20 -2.12
C TRP A 674 1.50 42.82 -0.76
N SER A 675 1.07 44.09 -0.75
CA SER A 675 0.71 44.81 0.49
C SER A 675 -0.45 44.14 1.24
N VAL A 676 -1.42 43.62 0.51
CA VAL A 676 -2.59 42.91 1.05
C VAL A 676 -2.17 41.55 1.61
N LEU A 677 -1.37 40.79 0.85
CA LEU A 677 -0.89 39.47 1.27
C LEU A 677 0.00 39.55 2.52
N ARG A 678 0.89 40.55 2.59
CA ARG A 678 1.74 40.80 3.76
C ARG A 678 0.91 41.13 5.01
N LYS A 679 -0.06 42.03 4.87
CA LYS A 679 -0.95 42.43 5.97
C LYS A 679 -1.73 41.23 6.55
N ILE A 680 -2.20 40.31 5.70
CA ILE A 680 -2.91 39.10 6.15
C ILE A 680 -2.01 38.17 6.99
N ILE A 681 -0.73 38.04 6.63
CA ILE A 681 0.22 37.24 7.42
C ILE A 681 0.52 37.93 8.76
N ASP A 682 0.74 39.24 8.76
CA ASP A 682 1.00 40.00 9.98
C ASP A 682 -0.19 39.98 10.96
N GLU A 683 -1.43 40.01 10.44
CA GLU A 683 -2.66 39.86 11.24
C GLU A 683 -2.86 38.43 11.76
N SER A 684 -2.46 37.41 10.98
CA SER A 684 -2.55 35.99 11.38
C SER A 684 -1.62 35.62 12.55
N ALA A 685 -0.63 36.48 12.86
CA ALA A 685 0.29 36.28 13.97
C ALA A 685 -0.37 36.43 15.36
N GLY A 686 -1.50 37.16 15.46
CA GLY A 686 -2.16 37.48 16.74
C GLY A 686 -3.39 36.64 17.10
N THR A 687 -4.01 35.98 16.11
CA THR A 687 -5.19 35.13 16.28
C THR A 687 -4.91 33.84 15.54
N GLY A 688 -4.96 32.66 16.20
CA GLY A 688 -4.53 31.35 15.67
C GLY A 688 -5.21 30.84 14.39
N GLY A 689 -5.16 31.61 13.31
CA GLY A 689 -5.75 31.35 12.00
C GLY A 689 -4.69 30.85 11.03
N SER A 690 -4.23 29.61 11.22
CA SER A 690 -3.26 28.95 10.34
C SER A 690 -3.72 28.92 8.87
N LYS A 691 -5.02 28.75 8.64
CA LYS A 691 -5.60 28.54 7.31
C LYS A 691 -5.38 29.68 6.31
N LEU A 692 -5.38 30.94 6.75
CA LEU A 692 -5.21 32.08 5.84
C LEU A 692 -3.73 32.30 5.51
N GLY A 693 -2.85 32.22 6.51
CA GLY A 693 -1.41 32.32 6.31
C GLY A 693 -0.87 31.21 5.41
N ASP A 694 -1.39 29.99 5.54
CA ASP A 694 -1.10 28.86 4.66
C ASP A 694 -1.41 29.18 3.19
N LYS A 695 -2.60 29.73 2.92
CA LYS A 695 -3.02 30.10 1.55
C LYS A 695 -2.20 31.24 0.96
N VAL A 696 -1.77 32.21 1.76
CA VAL A 696 -0.87 33.27 1.29
C VAL A 696 0.48 32.67 0.90
N CYS A 697 1.04 31.78 1.72
CA CYS A 697 2.30 31.09 1.41
C CYS A 697 2.19 30.26 0.12
N ASP A 698 1.08 29.54 -0.08
CA ASP A 698 0.81 28.79 -1.32
C ASP A 698 0.76 29.70 -2.57
N ALA A 699 0.13 30.87 -2.44
CA ALA A 699 0.01 31.83 -3.53
C ALA A 699 1.37 32.44 -3.90
N ILE A 700 2.16 32.88 -2.91
CA ILE A 700 3.52 33.40 -3.14
C ILE A 700 4.40 32.31 -3.74
N ASN A 701 4.30 31.08 -3.22
CA ASN A 701 5.06 29.95 -3.77
C ASN A 701 4.72 29.69 -5.25
N SER A 702 3.44 29.72 -5.60
CA SER A 702 2.98 29.58 -6.99
C SER A 702 3.49 30.72 -7.88
N ALA A 703 3.55 31.95 -7.35
CA ALA A 703 4.13 33.10 -8.04
C ALA A 703 5.63 32.88 -8.32
N LEU A 704 6.42 32.51 -7.31
CA LEU A 704 7.86 32.26 -7.45
C LEU A 704 8.17 31.17 -8.47
N CYS A 705 7.41 30.06 -8.47
CA CYS A 705 7.58 28.98 -9.45
C CYS A 705 7.21 29.39 -10.89
N SER A 706 6.37 30.41 -11.06
CA SER A 706 5.93 30.89 -12.38
C SER A 706 6.80 32.01 -12.96
N LEU A 707 7.64 32.65 -12.14
CA LEU A 707 8.50 33.75 -12.56
C LEU A 707 9.79 33.23 -13.22
N PRO A 708 10.26 33.85 -14.31
CA PRO A 708 11.59 33.58 -14.84
C PRO A 708 12.67 33.88 -13.80
N GLN A 709 13.68 33.01 -13.70
CA GLN A 709 14.79 33.11 -12.73
C GLN A 709 15.42 34.51 -12.55
N PRO A 710 15.68 35.33 -13.60
CA PRO A 710 16.26 36.66 -13.40
C PRO A 710 15.33 37.65 -12.68
N LEU A 711 14.02 37.43 -12.71
CA LEU A 711 13.03 38.31 -12.06
C LEU A 711 12.71 37.89 -10.62
N VAL A 712 12.94 36.62 -10.26
CA VAL A 712 12.75 36.11 -8.89
C VAL A 712 13.61 36.89 -7.89
N GLY A 713 14.84 37.25 -8.28
CA GLY A 713 15.76 38.02 -7.43
C GLY A 713 15.25 39.39 -6.99
N SER A 714 14.31 39.99 -7.73
CA SER A 714 13.75 41.30 -7.38
C SER A 714 12.82 41.28 -6.16
N PHE A 715 12.24 40.13 -5.83
CA PHE A 715 11.35 39.94 -4.68
C PHE A 715 12.02 39.20 -3.51
N LEU A 716 13.30 38.83 -3.66
CA LEU A 716 14.01 38.06 -2.65
C LEU A 716 14.01 38.73 -1.26
N PRO A 717 14.32 40.04 -1.11
CA PRO A 717 14.31 40.69 0.20
C PRO A 717 12.92 40.67 0.85
N ASP A 718 11.89 41.00 0.06
CA ASP A 718 10.51 41.06 0.55
C ASP A 718 10.00 39.69 1.03
N VAL A 719 10.34 38.61 0.31
CA VAL A 719 9.95 37.24 0.70
C VAL A 719 10.76 36.75 1.91
N CYS A 720 12.04 37.08 2.01
CA CYS A 720 12.86 36.76 3.18
C CYS A 720 12.31 37.43 4.45
N ASP A 721 11.98 38.72 4.39
CA ASP A 721 11.36 39.47 5.49
C ASP A 721 10.03 38.83 5.94
N LEU A 722 9.21 38.38 4.99
CA LEU A 722 7.94 37.70 5.27
C LEU A 722 8.16 36.34 5.95
N LEU A 723 9.17 35.57 5.52
CA LEU A 723 9.52 34.28 6.10
C LEU A 723 10.01 34.38 7.54
N GLU A 724 10.66 35.48 7.94
CA GLU A 724 11.09 35.68 9.33
C GLU A 724 9.93 35.64 10.33
N SER A 725 8.75 36.13 9.94
CA SER A 725 7.52 36.06 10.73
C SER A 725 6.73 34.77 10.45
N ALA A 726 6.62 34.38 9.18
CA ALA A 726 5.77 33.26 8.75
C ALA A 726 6.28 31.89 9.26
N LEU A 727 7.59 31.68 9.42
CA LEU A 727 8.15 30.42 9.90
C LEU A 727 7.73 30.06 11.34
N PHE A 728 7.34 31.05 12.15
CA PHE A 728 6.92 30.85 13.53
C PHE A 728 5.40 30.92 13.72
N THR A 729 4.69 31.56 12.79
CA THR A 729 3.22 31.70 12.82
C THR A 729 2.52 30.61 12.00
N ASN A 730 3.09 30.24 10.84
CA ASN A 730 2.55 29.26 9.88
C ASN A 730 3.66 28.32 9.37
N PRO A 731 4.25 27.49 10.25
CA PRO A 731 5.50 26.79 9.98
C PRO A 731 5.46 25.82 8.80
N ALA A 732 4.33 25.13 8.55
CA ALA A 732 4.23 24.13 7.49
C ALA A 732 4.36 24.73 6.09
N CYS A 733 3.52 25.71 5.75
CA CYS A 733 3.53 26.33 4.43
C CYS A 733 4.71 27.28 4.25
N ALA A 734 5.14 27.99 5.31
CA ALA A 734 6.33 28.83 5.27
C ALA A 734 7.61 28.01 5.05
N SER A 735 7.71 26.79 5.62
CA SER A 735 8.84 25.90 5.37
C SER A 735 8.89 25.41 3.93
N ASN A 736 7.74 25.16 3.30
CA ASN A 736 7.68 24.82 1.87
C ASN A 736 8.06 25.99 0.97
N LEU A 737 7.57 27.19 1.29
CA LEU A 737 7.95 28.42 0.59
C LEU A 737 9.46 28.67 0.70
N ALA A 738 10.05 28.52 1.89
CA ALA A 738 11.49 28.67 2.10
C ALA A 738 12.30 27.66 1.27
N LYS A 739 11.91 26.38 1.25
CA LYS A 739 12.58 25.35 0.42
C LYS A 739 12.58 25.71 -1.06
N ASN A 740 11.43 26.15 -1.59
CA ASN A 740 11.30 26.50 -3.00
C ASN A 740 12.02 27.81 -3.35
N LEU A 741 12.05 28.78 -2.42
CA LEU A 741 12.85 30.00 -2.57
C LEU A 741 14.34 29.66 -2.67
N ILE A 742 14.85 28.81 -1.79
CA ILE A 742 16.25 28.38 -1.82
C ILE A 742 16.55 27.64 -3.12
N LEU A 743 15.65 26.79 -3.61
CA LEU A 743 15.82 26.07 -4.88
C LEU A 743 15.80 27.00 -6.10
N ALA A 744 14.92 28.00 -6.13
CA ALA A 744 14.76 28.91 -7.26
C ALA A 744 15.88 29.97 -7.35
N CYS A 745 16.29 30.50 -6.20
CA CYS A 745 17.31 31.55 -6.10
C CYS A 745 18.73 30.99 -5.85
N GLY A 746 18.82 29.71 -5.47
CA GLY A 746 20.07 28.95 -5.32
C GLY A 746 20.60 28.45 -6.66
N GLY A 747 21.93 28.42 -6.80
CA GLY A 747 22.59 27.96 -8.01
C GLY A 747 24.00 28.51 -8.15
N GLU A 748 24.89 27.74 -8.79
CA GLU A 748 26.33 28.08 -8.85
C GLU A 748 26.63 29.41 -9.57
N ASN A 749 25.76 29.83 -10.48
CA ASN A 749 25.91 31.06 -11.28
C ASN A 749 24.84 32.12 -10.93
N SER A 750 24.11 31.93 -9.83
CA SER A 750 23.03 32.84 -9.44
C SER A 750 23.58 34.05 -8.67
N ALA A 751 23.30 35.26 -9.14
CA ALA A 751 23.67 36.50 -8.45
C ALA A 751 22.97 36.68 -7.08
N THR A 752 21.88 35.94 -6.84
CA THR A 752 21.07 36.02 -5.61
C THR A 752 21.54 35.05 -4.52
N ALA A 753 22.43 34.10 -4.83
CA ALA A 753 22.89 33.08 -3.88
C ALA A 753 23.59 33.66 -2.62
N PRO A 754 24.43 34.72 -2.69
CA PRO A 754 25.03 35.31 -1.50
C PRO A 754 24.00 35.95 -0.55
N ALA A 755 22.95 36.56 -1.11
CA ALA A 755 21.89 37.22 -0.33
C ALA A 755 21.00 36.24 0.45
N LEU A 756 20.99 34.95 0.08
CA LEU A 756 20.28 33.89 0.81
C LEU A 756 21.02 33.38 2.04
N CYS A 757 22.35 33.53 2.09
CA CYS A 757 23.17 32.97 3.17
C CYS A 757 22.85 33.58 4.55
N GLU A 758 22.56 34.88 4.60
CA GLU A 758 22.24 35.59 5.83
C GLU A 758 20.88 35.14 6.43
N PRO A 759 19.76 35.12 5.67
CA PRO A 759 18.50 34.54 6.12
C PRO A 759 18.61 33.09 6.61
N ILE A 760 19.30 32.22 5.85
CA ILE A 760 19.50 30.80 6.24
C ILE A 760 20.23 30.69 7.59
N SER A 761 21.27 31.51 7.79
CA SER A 761 22.02 31.53 9.05
C SER A 761 21.14 32.00 10.22
N ASN A 762 20.31 33.03 10.00
CA ASN A 762 19.37 33.55 11.00
C ASN A 762 18.29 32.52 11.37
N TRP A 763 17.74 31.79 10.39
CA TRP A 763 16.79 30.72 10.65
C TRP A 763 17.40 29.59 11.47
N LEU A 764 18.59 29.10 11.11
CA LEU A 764 19.29 28.03 11.83
C LEU A 764 19.64 28.41 13.27
N SER A 765 20.06 29.66 13.51
CA SER A 765 20.34 30.13 14.86
C SER A 765 19.06 30.23 15.70
N THR A 766 17.95 30.65 15.10
CA THR A 766 16.66 30.73 15.79
C THR A 766 16.08 29.35 16.09
N PHE A 767 16.20 28.38 15.18
CA PHE A 767 15.81 26.99 15.42
C PHE A 767 16.60 26.36 16.57
N ASN A 768 17.91 26.64 16.64
CA ASN A 768 18.76 26.20 17.75
C ASN A 768 18.34 26.76 19.12
N ASN A 769 17.71 27.94 19.14
CA ASN A 769 17.22 28.56 20.38
C ASN A 769 15.81 28.04 20.79
N LYS A 770 15.06 27.41 19.89
CA LYS A 770 13.67 26.96 20.10
C LYS A 770 13.51 25.45 19.85
N LEU A 771 14.29 24.62 20.55
CA LEU A 771 14.32 23.15 20.34
C LEU A 771 13.01 22.42 20.69
N GLU A 772 12.18 22.97 21.57
CA GLU A 772 10.91 22.36 22.01
C GLU A 772 9.68 22.86 21.22
N HIS A 773 9.90 23.55 20.10
CA HIS A 773 8.79 24.06 19.29
C HIS A 773 8.05 22.90 18.60
N PRO A 774 6.70 22.90 18.58
CA PRO A 774 5.91 21.81 17.98
C PRO A 774 6.13 21.64 16.47
N ALA A 775 6.69 22.66 15.80
CA ALA A 775 6.92 22.66 14.36
C ALA A 775 8.37 22.32 13.95
N MET A 776 9.09 21.60 14.82
CA MET A 776 10.49 21.25 14.59
C MET A 776 10.65 20.32 13.38
N ASP A 777 9.67 19.47 13.08
CA ASP A 777 9.72 18.57 11.93
C ASP A 777 9.76 19.34 10.60
N GLU A 778 8.91 20.36 10.46
CA GLU A 778 8.83 21.17 9.25
C GLU A 778 10.12 21.98 9.03
N TRP A 779 10.67 22.56 10.11
CA TRP A 779 11.95 23.28 10.09
C TRP A 779 13.10 22.35 9.74
N MET A 780 13.14 21.14 10.30
CA MET A 780 14.13 20.12 9.96
C MET A 780 14.06 19.71 8.48
N GLY A 781 12.88 19.76 7.87
CA GLY A 781 12.73 19.63 6.43
C GLY A 781 13.50 20.70 5.64
N ILE A 782 13.56 21.96 6.11
CA ILE A 782 14.35 23.03 5.47
C ILE A 782 15.84 22.69 5.57
N VAL A 783 16.31 22.39 6.78
CA VAL A 783 17.71 22.03 7.06
C VAL A 783 18.16 20.87 6.18
N TYR A 784 17.32 19.84 6.07
CA TYR A 784 17.58 18.69 5.20
C TYR A 784 17.70 19.08 3.72
N SER A 785 16.79 19.93 3.21
CA SER A 785 16.84 20.38 1.81
C SER A 785 18.12 21.16 1.51
N VAL A 786 18.54 22.04 2.41
CA VAL A 786 19.77 22.84 2.28
C VAL A 786 20.99 21.93 2.14
N PHE A 787 21.16 20.94 3.02
CA PHE A 787 22.35 20.08 2.99
C PHE A 787 22.29 18.90 2.02
N ARG A 788 21.09 18.48 1.58
CA ARG A 788 20.94 17.39 0.61
C ARG A 788 20.95 17.87 -0.84
N LYS A 789 20.17 18.90 -1.17
CA LYS A 789 19.96 19.37 -2.55
C LYS A 789 20.90 20.52 -2.92
N GLU A 790 21.16 21.43 -1.97
CA GLU A 790 21.76 22.74 -2.25
C GLU A 790 23.24 22.85 -1.82
N TYR A 791 23.84 21.73 -1.41
CA TYR A 791 25.22 21.66 -0.91
C TYR A 791 26.26 22.18 -1.92
N SER A 792 26.06 21.94 -3.22
CA SER A 792 27.03 22.21 -4.28
C SER A 792 27.33 23.70 -4.49
N TRP A 793 26.32 24.57 -4.43
CA TRP A 793 26.54 26.02 -4.52
C TRP A 793 26.82 26.63 -3.14
N LEU A 794 26.21 26.09 -2.07
CA LEU A 794 26.42 26.60 -0.71
C LEU A 794 27.90 26.51 -0.33
N ARG A 795 28.60 25.43 -0.70
CA ARG A 795 30.03 25.26 -0.41
C ARG A 795 30.94 26.35 -0.99
N LYS A 796 30.50 27.04 -2.06
CA LYS A 796 31.27 28.10 -2.73
C LYS A 796 31.10 29.45 -2.04
N GLN A 797 30.21 29.56 -1.05
CA GLN A 797 29.90 30.79 -0.34
C GLN A 797 30.79 30.98 0.90
N PRO A 798 31.12 32.23 1.29
CA PRO A 798 31.97 32.50 2.45
C PRO A 798 31.35 32.05 3.78
N SER A 799 30.01 32.03 3.89
CA SER A 799 29.28 31.67 5.11
C SER A 799 29.07 30.15 5.28
N PHE A 800 29.55 29.32 4.34
CA PHE A 800 29.29 27.87 4.31
C PHE A 800 29.62 27.14 5.61
N LEU A 801 30.82 27.40 6.16
CA LEU A 801 31.30 26.73 7.37
C LEU A 801 30.43 27.08 8.59
N HIS A 802 29.99 28.33 8.68
CA HIS A 802 29.13 28.79 9.77
C HIS A 802 27.73 28.15 9.69
N ILE A 803 27.14 28.13 8.50
CA ILE A 803 25.84 27.48 8.24
C ILE A 803 25.91 25.98 8.54
N THR A 804 26.97 25.31 8.09
CA THR A 804 27.20 23.87 8.34
C THR A 804 27.37 23.58 9.83
N SER A 805 28.13 24.40 10.55
CA SER A 805 28.30 24.27 12.00
C SER A 805 26.98 24.42 12.76
N ASN A 806 26.19 25.47 12.47
CA ASN A 806 24.89 25.69 13.12
C ASN A 806 23.89 24.56 12.81
N GLY A 807 23.89 24.06 11.57
CA GLY A 807 23.05 22.93 11.14
C GLY A 807 23.42 21.62 11.82
N LEU A 808 24.72 21.32 11.93
CA LEU A 808 25.21 20.13 12.65
C LEU A 808 24.86 20.20 14.14
N GLN A 809 25.10 21.34 14.79
CA GLN A 809 24.75 21.52 16.21
C GLN A 809 23.25 21.29 16.47
N LEU A 810 22.38 21.81 15.59
CA LEU A 810 20.94 21.58 15.68
C LEU A 810 20.60 20.09 15.57
N CYS A 811 21.11 19.41 14.54
CA CYS A 811 20.84 17.99 14.31
C CYS A 811 21.32 17.12 15.47
N VAL A 812 22.51 17.41 16.02
CA VAL A 812 23.11 16.68 17.13
C VAL A 812 22.29 16.86 18.42
N LYS A 813 21.85 18.09 18.72
CA LYS A 813 20.97 18.36 19.87
C LYS A 813 19.62 17.65 19.73
N LEU A 814 18.99 17.70 18.56
CA LEU A 814 17.70 17.02 18.32
C LEU A 814 17.84 15.50 18.39
N LEU A 815 18.95 14.96 17.90
CA LEU A 815 19.27 13.53 18.02
C LEU A 815 19.40 13.10 19.48
N SER A 816 19.83 13.96 20.41
CA SER A 816 19.90 13.63 21.84
C SER A 816 18.62 13.94 22.62
N SER A 817 17.90 15.02 22.32
CA SER A 817 16.79 15.50 23.15
C SER A 817 15.38 15.13 22.66
N SER A 818 15.17 14.86 21.36
CA SER A 818 13.81 14.71 20.81
C SER A 818 13.24 13.30 20.98
N ASN A 819 12.00 13.19 21.47
CA ASN A 819 11.28 11.91 21.54
C ASN A 819 10.49 11.59 20.25
N GLU A 820 10.41 12.53 19.30
CA GLU A 820 9.63 12.35 18.07
C GLU A 820 10.42 11.56 17.02
N PRO A 821 9.93 10.39 16.57
CA PRO A 821 10.67 9.53 15.63
C PRO A 821 10.98 10.17 14.28
N VAL A 822 10.13 11.09 13.81
CA VAL A 822 10.27 11.78 12.52
C VAL A 822 11.41 12.80 12.58
N VAL A 823 11.43 13.67 13.59
CA VAL A 823 12.49 14.67 13.81
C VAL A 823 13.86 13.99 13.94
N VAL A 824 13.92 12.89 14.71
CA VAL A 824 15.15 12.10 14.92
C VAL A 824 15.64 11.48 13.63
N LYS A 825 14.72 10.93 12.83
CA LYS A 825 15.04 10.38 11.50
C LYS A 825 15.57 11.47 10.57
N THR A 826 14.89 12.61 10.46
CA THR A 826 15.29 13.72 9.57
C THR A 826 16.62 14.33 10.00
N ALA A 827 16.88 14.48 11.30
CA ALA A 827 18.18 14.91 11.82
C ALA A 827 19.30 13.93 11.44
N ALA A 828 19.10 12.63 11.64
CA ALA A 828 20.08 11.61 11.26
C ALA A 828 20.32 11.57 9.74
N GLN A 829 19.27 11.70 8.92
CA GLN A 829 19.39 11.80 7.45
C GLN A 829 20.16 13.04 7.00
N THR A 830 19.99 14.17 7.70
CA THR A 830 20.71 15.41 7.43
C THR A 830 22.19 15.24 7.70
N ILE A 831 22.57 14.69 8.87
CA ILE A 831 23.97 14.40 9.19
C ILE A 831 24.58 13.43 8.16
N CYS A 832 23.86 12.37 7.78
CA CYS A 832 24.30 11.44 6.74
C CYS A 832 24.51 12.14 5.38
N SER A 833 23.64 13.10 5.03
CA SER A 833 23.77 13.86 3.78
C SER A 833 25.03 14.74 3.81
N ILE A 834 25.28 15.46 4.90
CA ILE A 834 26.51 16.25 5.10
C ILE A 834 27.76 15.37 5.04
N ALA A 835 27.72 14.20 5.69
CA ALA A 835 28.80 13.21 5.71
C ALA A 835 29.11 12.65 4.31
N ASN A 836 28.08 12.27 3.54
CA ASN A 836 28.26 11.73 2.19
C ASN A 836 28.72 12.81 1.20
N GLN A 837 28.17 14.02 1.30
CA GLN A 837 28.55 15.14 0.43
C GLN A 837 29.97 15.62 0.72
N SER A 838 30.37 15.75 1.99
CA SER A 838 31.75 16.12 2.36
C SER A 838 32.77 15.08 1.89
N LYS A 839 32.47 13.78 2.03
CA LYS A 839 33.32 12.70 1.51
C LYS A 839 33.45 12.72 -0.01
N SER A 840 32.35 12.96 -0.73
CA SER A 840 32.33 12.98 -2.20
C SER A 840 33.07 14.19 -2.77
N ASN A 841 33.01 15.33 -2.07
CA ASN A 841 33.59 16.60 -2.52
C ASN A 841 34.98 16.91 -1.94
N GLY A 842 35.46 16.15 -0.95
CA GLY A 842 36.78 16.32 -0.34
C GLY A 842 36.86 17.47 0.68
N ASP A 843 35.76 17.79 1.36
CA ASP A 843 35.68 18.93 2.30
C ASP A 843 36.29 18.58 3.68
N GLU A 844 37.62 18.67 3.80
CA GLU A 844 38.33 18.28 5.04
C GLU A 844 37.90 19.10 6.28
N GLN A 845 37.51 20.37 6.12
CA GLN A 845 37.03 21.20 7.23
C GLN A 845 35.68 20.73 7.79
N VAL A 846 34.75 20.27 6.93
CA VAL A 846 33.46 19.71 7.35
C VAL A 846 33.66 18.35 8.00
N LYS A 847 34.62 17.56 7.50
CA LYS A 847 35.02 16.29 8.10
C LYS A 847 35.58 16.46 9.52
N LEU A 848 36.35 17.53 9.78
CA LEU A 848 36.80 17.88 11.13
C LEU A 848 35.61 18.21 12.05
N MET A 849 34.63 19.00 11.59
CA MET A 849 33.41 19.29 12.36
C MET A 849 32.60 18.02 12.68
N LEU A 850 32.50 17.08 11.74
CA LEU A 850 31.86 15.77 11.96
C LEU A 850 32.62 14.92 12.99
N ALA A 851 33.95 15.04 13.05
CA ALA A 851 34.77 14.37 14.05
C ALA A 851 34.57 14.99 15.45
N GLU A 852 34.49 16.31 15.56
CA GLU A 852 34.26 17.03 16.83
C GLU A 852 32.93 16.63 17.48
N CYS A 853 31.88 16.43 16.69
CA CYS A 853 30.57 15.98 17.18
C CYS A 853 30.44 14.44 17.25
N GLY A 854 31.46 13.69 16.83
CA GLY A 854 31.38 12.25 16.60
C GLY A 854 31.08 11.43 17.86
N GLU A 855 31.68 11.79 19.00
CA GLU A 855 31.43 11.12 20.28
C GLU A 855 29.95 11.17 20.67
N GLN A 856 29.34 12.35 20.60
CA GLN A 856 27.94 12.54 20.94
C GLN A 856 27.00 11.83 19.95
N VAL A 857 27.29 11.90 18.65
CA VAL A 857 26.47 11.27 17.60
C VAL A 857 26.50 9.76 17.70
N VAL A 858 27.70 9.17 17.81
CA VAL A 858 27.86 7.71 17.90
C VAL A 858 27.23 7.18 19.19
N GLY A 859 27.52 7.81 20.34
CA GLY A 859 26.97 7.42 21.62
C GLY A 859 25.43 7.42 21.60
N THR A 860 24.83 8.55 21.22
CA THR A 860 23.37 8.72 21.19
C THR A 860 22.69 7.80 20.18
N SER A 861 23.27 7.62 18.99
CA SER A 861 22.70 6.73 17.97
C SER A 861 22.68 5.29 18.44
N PHE A 862 23.74 4.84 19.11
CA PHE A 862 23.85 3.50 19.67
C PHE A 862 22.86 3.28 20.82
N THR A 863 22.67 4.27 21.71
CA THR A 863 21.62 4.22 22.76
C THR A 863 20.23 4.02 22.16
N ARG A 864 19.89 4.81 21.14
CA ARG A 864 18.55 4.79 20.54
C ARG A 864 18.25 3.48 19.83
N ILE A 865 19.25 2.85 19.19
CA ILE A 865 19.10 1.53 18.56
C ILE A 865 18.67 0.44 19.56
N GLN A 866 18.91 0.61 20.86
CA GLN A 866 18.50 -0.32 21.90
C GLN A 866 17.08 -0.06 22.44
N THR A 867 16.39 0.96 21.92
CA THR A 867 15.01 1.33 22.28
C THR A 867 14.02 0.93 21.18
N PRO A 868 12.71 0.82 21.49
CA PRO A 868 11.70 0.56 20.45
C PRO A 868 11.63 1.72 19.45
N LEU A 869 12.02 1.45 18.20
CA LEU A 869 12.02 2.41 17.10
C LEU A 869 11.32 1.86 15.85
N LEU A 870 10.76 2.76 15.04
CA LEU A 870 10.30 2.42 13.70
C LEU A 870 11.48 1.97 12.82
N ARG A 871 11.25 0.94 12.00
CA ARG A 871 12.28 0.35 11.13
C ARG A 871 13.00 1.38 10.26
N THR A 872 12.29 2.36 9.72
CA THR A 872 12.90 3.40 8.87
C THR A 872 13.87 4.31 9.63
N THR A 873 13.60 4.59 10.90
CA THR A 873 14.48 5.39 11.76
C THR A 873 15.72 4.59 12.12
N LEU A 874 15.53 3.29 12.42
CA LEU A 874 16.61 2.35 12.72
C LEU A 874 17.58 2.19 11.54
N GLU A 875 17.07 2.04 10.32
CA GLU A 875 17.89 1.94 9.11
C GLU A 875 18.71 3.21 8.83
N THR A 876 18.17 4.38 9.20
CA THR A 876 18.87 5.67 9.07
C THR A 876 19.98 5.81 10.11
N LEU A 877 19.72 5.46 11.37
CA LEU A 877 20.75 5.47 12.43
C LEU A 877 21.86 4.45 12.13
N ALA A 878 21.51 3.30 11.55
CA ALA A 878 22.48 2.32 11.09
C ALA A 878 23.39 2.87 9.99
N GLU A 879 22.87 3.66 9.06
CA GLU A 879 23.67 4.33 8.02
C GLU A 879 24.62 5.37 8.60
N LEU A 880 24.15 6.14 9.59
CA LEU A 880 24.97 7.10 10.31
C LEU A 880 26.13 6.42 11.06
N LEU A 881 25.83 5.35 11.81
CA LEU A 881 26.86 4.56 12.50
C LEU A 881 27.82 3.89 11.52
N PHE A 882 27.35 3.43 10.37
CA PHE A 882 28.20 2.85 9.33
C PHE A 882 29.22 3.87 8.80
N PHE A 883 28.79 5.11 8.55
CA PHE A 883 29.69 6.19 8.14
C PHE A 883 30.82 6.43 9.15
N TYR A 884 30.48 6.55 10.44
CA TYR A 884 31.47 6.75 11.51
C TYR A 884 32.39 5.53 11.68
N THR A 885 31.85 4.32 11.56
CA THR A 885 32.63 3.07 11.65
C THR A 885 33.68 2.94 10.54
N ILE A 886 33.37 3.42 9.33
CA ILE A 886 34.32 3.42 8.20
C ILE A 886 35.31 4.58 8.29
N THR A 887 34.82 5.78 8.61
CA THR A 887 35.60 7.02 8.50
C THR A 887 36.47 7.28 9.73
N PHE A 888 36.00 6.88 10.91
CA PHE A 888 36.64 7.06 12.23
C PHE A 888 36.61 5.75 13.05
N PRO A 889 37.25 4.67 12.58
CA PRO A 889 37.10 3.33 13.16
C PRO A 889 37.65 3.21 14.58
N ALA A 890 38.74 3.91 14.91
CA ALA A 890 39.37 3.82 16.23
C ALA A 890 38.55 4.58 17.28
N GLU A 891 38.09 5.77 16.92
CA GLU A 891 37.27 6.68 17.72
C GLU A 891 35.89 6.07 17.97
N THR A 892 35.23 5.54 16.93
CA THR A 892 33.92 4.89 17.04
C THR A 892 33.98 3.69 17.99
N ARG A 893 35.03 2.87 17.90
CA ARG A 893 35.26 1.74 18.83
C ARG A 893 35.50 2.21 20.26
N ALA A 894 36.27 3.28 20.44
CA ALA A 894 36.53 3.85 21.77
C ALA A 894 35.25 4.36 22.42
N VAL A 895 34.41 5.09 21.68
CA VAL A 895 33.12 5.62 22.17
C VAL A 895 32.19 4.49 22.58
N ILE A 896 31.98 3.49 21.72
CA ILE A 896 31.09 2.35 22.05
C ILE A 896 31.61 1.57 23.25
N LYS A 897 32.93 1.36 23.35
CA LYS A 897 33.56 0.66 24.48
C LYS A 897 33.45 1.44 25.80
N ASN A 898 33.57 2.76 25.75
CA ASN A 898 33.55 3.61 26.94
C ASN A 898 32.11 3.86 27.43
N SER A 899 31.16 4.04 26.52
CA SER A 899 29.76 4.30 26.87
C SER A 899 28.96 3.04 27.22
N TYR A 900 29.39 1.86 26.75
CA TYR A 900 28.67 0.59 26.93
C TYR A 900 29.62 -0.60 27.20
N PRO A 901 30.16 -0.74 28.43
CA PRO A 901 31.07 -1.85 28.76
C PRO A 901 30.45 -3.25 28.59
N GLU A 902 29.13 -3.41 28.76
CA GLU A 902 28.41 -4.67 28.51
C GLU A 902 28.28 -4.99 27.01
N ALA A 903 28.24 -3.97 26.13
CA ALA A 903 28.15 -4.17 24.68
C ALA A 903 29.46 -4.72 24.08
N THR A 904 30.59 -4.57 24.76
CA THR A 904 31.87 -5.16 24.35
C THR A 904 31.91 -6.68 24.47
N GLU A 905 31.06 -7.29 25.30
CA GLU A 905 30.95 -8.75 25.45
C GLU A 905 29.95 -9.36 24.45
N SER A 906 29.06 -8.54 23.88
CA SER A 906 28.11 -8.96 22.86
C SER A 906 28.82 -9.30 21.54
N GLN A 907 28.81 -10.59 21.18
CA GLN A 907 29.33 -11.07 19.89
C GLN A 907 28.67 -10.38 18.70
N MET A 908 27.42 -9.92 18.83
CA MET A 908 26.68 -9.21 17.78
C MET A 908 27.24 -7.82 17.51
N VAL A 909 27.60 -7.06 18.55
CA VAL A 909 28.18 -5.71 18.42
C VAL A 909 29.61 -5.81 17.85
N GLN A 910 30.38 -6.80 18.28
CA GLN A 910 31.71 -7.07 17.69
C GLN A 910 31.61 -7.48 16.21
N ALA A 911 30.61 -8.30 15.85
CA ALA A 911 30.38 -8.68 14.47
C ALA A 911 29.94 -7.47 13.61
N MET A 912 29.08 -6.60 14.13
CA MET A 912 28.67 -5.35 13.49
C MET A 912 29.90 -4.47 13.18
N LEU A 913 30.78 -4.24 14.15
CA LEU A 913 31.99 -3.40 13.99
C LEU A 913 33.07 -4.01 13.08
N LYS A 914 32.95 -5.30 12.73
CA LYS A 914 33.79 -5.99 11.73
C LYS A 914 33.21 -5.92 10.32
N MET A 915 31.91 -5.59 10.16
CA MET A 915 31.23 -5.50 8.87
C MET A 915 31.41 -4.13 8.22
N THR A 916 32.65 -3.79 7.84
CA THR A 916 32.98 -2.49 7.20
C THR A 916 32.71 -2.46 5.70
N ASP A 917 32.54 -3.62 5.06
CA ASP A 917 32.61 -3.71 3.60
C ASP A 917 31.22 -3.70 2.93
N ASN A 918 30.15 -3.91 3.71
CA ASN A 918 28.79 -4.03 3.19
C ASN A 918 27.75 -3.34 4.09
N ALA A 919 27.25 -2.20 3.63
CA ALA A 919 26.23 -1.40 4.32
C ALA A 919 24.92 -2.17 4.58
N ARG A 920 24.51 -3.06 3.66
CA ARG A 920 23.28 -3.85 3.81
C ARG A 920 23.40 -4.84 4.96
N ASN A 921 24.54 -5.52 5.06
CA ASN A 921 24.80 -6.46 6.15
C ASN A 921 24.95 -5.74 7.50
N PHE A 922 25.60 -4.57 7.51
CA PHE A 922 25.69 -3.72 8.70
C PHE A 922 24.29 -3.30 9.20
N LYS A 923 23.42 -2.82 8.30
CA LYS A 923 22.02 -2.47 8.61
C LYS A 923 21.24 -3.66 9.18
N GLN A 924 21.38 -4.85 8.58
CA GLN A 924 20.73 -6.06 9.10
C GLN A 924 21.22 -6.43 10.50
N MET A 925 22.51 -6.24 10.80
CA MET A 925 23.05 -6.52 12.13
C MET A 925 22.50 -5.53 13.17
N VAL A 926 22.39 -4.25 12.84
CA VAL A 926 21.76 -3.24 13.70
C VAL A 926 20.29 -3.59 13.99
N ILE A 927 19.55 -4.09 12.99
CA ILE A 927 18.18 -4.59 13.18
C ILE A 927 18.14 -5.76 14.16
N ARG A 928 19.07 -6.71 14.05
CA ARG A 928 19.16 -7.85 14.97
C ARG A 928 19.48 -7.40 16.40
N ILE A 929 20.36 -6.40 16.57
CA ILE A 929 20.69 -5.82 17.88
C ILE A 929 19.44 -5.17 18.50
N ASN A 930 18.67 -4.40 17.74
CA ASN A 930 17.41 -3.83 18.20
C ASN A 930 16.40 -4.91 18.63
N GLN A 931 16.25 -5.97 17.82
CA GLN A 931 15.35 -7.09 18.15
C GLN A 931 15.80 -7.86 19.40
N ALA A 932 17.11 -8.00 19.64
CA ALA A 932 17.63 -8.62 20.84
C ALA A 932 17.35 -7.76 22.08
N ALA A 933 17.63 -6.45 22.01
CA ALA A 933 17.35 -5.50 23.10
C ALA A 933 15.86 -5.45 23.47
N LEU A 934 14.96 -5.52 22.49
CA LEU A 934 13.51 -5.58 22.72
C LEU A 934 13.04 -6.88 23.39
N LYS A 935 13.76 -7.98 23.19
CA LYS A 935 13.46 -9.25 23.86
C LYS A 935 13.89 -9.20 25.32
N GLU A 936 15.04 -8.60 25.61
CA GLU A 936 15.54 -8.41 26.98
C GLU A 936 14.67 -7.46 27.79
N GLN A 937 14.07 -6.43 27.18
CA GLN A 937 13.14 -5.51 27.87
C GLN A 937 11.73 -6.09 28.13
N LYS A 938 11.35 -7.16 27.41
CA LYS A 938 10.06 -7.85 27.57
C LYS A 938 10.14 -9.08 28.47
N ALA A 939 11.34 -9.60 28.69
CA ALA A 939 11.64 -10.63 29.69
C ALA A 939 11.67 -9.99 31.09
#